data_AF-A0A1W9QJH4-F1
#
_entry.id   AF-A0A1W9QJH4-F1
#
_cell.length_a   1.000
_cell.length_b   1.000
_cell.length_c   1.000
_cell.angle_alpha   90.00
_cell.angle_beta   90.00
_cell.angle_gamma   90.00
#
_symmetry.space_group_name_H-M   'P 1'
#
loop_
_entity.id
_entity.type
_entity.pdbx_description
1 polymer ?
#
loop_
_entity_poly.entity_id
_entity_poly.type
_entity_poly.pdbx_seq_one_letter_code
_entity_poly.pdbx_strand_id
1 'polypeptide(L)'
;MKNIRYALKSKEFPYTKEYAENIFLHFVLPYRVSQEPLQDYREKFYQELNEKVKDAKSIEEAAILVNLWTAEQMTFKSTHGRDQAPLTTIKRGYGRCEEMMIIFIAAARSVGIPARPASVPFWNFTDNNHAWVEVWTPTGWKYIGAAEPKNALNSTWFSNSSQRATLIVSEVFGDFDSPDIIKQENHVTYLSSIKYYTDFDYCHLKVHDENGNPLSEARINIYAASYGGIFSMIDLKTDENGELTVPLGKGTVYVTAFKDGKFAHAIFNTMKNTELVLTASENKNLDENVNFLFPIPPNRPNPNDTIKVLGDNFDLMRENANLKRKDRLCSEKNGEKFAKFYDKTHTFSDSSKYYSDREKFMKKFDDIAGNSEEFLKVLRSLENSPKLEIPVTMVEKWDIKELCEIPDSSAIDEVTEIYFQGKNRFADTQTVQNVVNWADENTVVDSDFVWTYFSGSLNPNEILNLKYVPKWYRTKLINCSLKLLGIPVRWKGRLEYYDGKEFIALEEKNEEKEEEKKTEKKLKISVFVDGKQVKAEEWKNFLLASLSEEGEISYIYFDGENDSLDFNATYLRKKDDNIYLEASVRNSNGDANVIIKTIAWEDTAIIANLKTPKEFIDITSKWSEKTEKTIKKIAASVSDDKKKIVFIRGKIANEPETRMINKIKEKIENFKNNDTELIIYSQNRSNKDLKELKDKRNYFFECRL
;
A
#
# COMPACT_ATOMS: atom_id res chain seq x y z
N MET A 1 -18.21 -17.31 -18.85
CA MET A 1 -17.86 -18.52 -19.66
C MET A 1 -16.59 -18.35 -20.51
N LYS A 2 -16.34 -17.19 -21.14
CA LYS A 2 -15.14 -17.00 -21.99
C LYS A 2 -13.82 -17.13 -21.23
N ASN A 3 -13.71 -16.50 -20.05
CA ASN A 3 -12.54 -16.63 -19.18
C ASN A 3 -12.19 -18.10 -18.84
N ILE A 4 -13.18 -18.97 -18.62
CA ILE A 4 -12.92 -20.38 -18.30
C ILE A 4 -12.39 -21.12 -19.54
N ARG A 5 -13.03 -20.93 -20.70
CA ARG A 5 -12.62 -21.59 -21.96
C ARG A 5 -11.17 -21.26 -22.33
N TYR A 6 -10.77 -20.00 -22.23
CA TYR A 6 -9.40 -19.60 -22.57
C TYR A 6 -8.37 -20.02 -21.52
N ALA A 7 -8.72 -20.16 -20.24
CA ALA A 7 -7.82 -20.80 -19.27
C ALA A 7 -7.53 -22.25 -19.67
N LEU A 8 -8.54 -23.03 -20.05
CA LEU A 8 -8.33 -24.40 -20.52
C LEU A 8 -7.50 -24.44 -21.82
N LYS A 9 -7.76 -23.50 -22.74
CA LYS A 9 -6.99 -23.38 -23.98
C LYS A 9 -5.51 -23.12 -23.72
N SER A 10 -5.17 -22.35 -22.69
CA SER A 10 -3.77 -22.04 -22.34
C SER A 10 -2.91 -23.27 -22.00
N LYS A 11 -3.50 -24.44 -21.73
CA LYS A 11 -2.78 -25.71 -21.55
C LYS A 11 -2.06 -26.21 -22.83
N GLU A 12 -2.22 -25.53 -23.97
CA GLU A 12 -1.51 -25.87 -25.21
C GLU A 12 -0.05 -25.39 -25.23
N PHE A 13 0.34 -24.41 -24.39
CA PHE A 13 1.71 -23.91 -24.38
C PHE A 13 2.68 -24.96 -23.80
N PRO A 14 3.91 -25.13 -24.35
CA PRO A 14 4.81 -26.21 -23.97
C PRO A 14 5.14 -26.28 -22.47
N TYR A 15 5.39 -25.13 -21.84
CA TYR A 15 5.76 -25.01 -20.43
C TYR A 15 4.62 -25.33 -19.45
N THR A 16 3.36 -25.43 -19.91
CA THR A 16 2.24 -25.76 -19.02
C THR A 16 2.27 -27.20 -18.51
N LYS A 17 3.09 -28.06 -19.12
CA LYS A 17 3.32 -29.44 -18.69
C LYS A 17 4.20 -29.55 -17.44
N GLU A 18 4.80 -28.45 -17.00
CA GLU A 18 5.75 -28.43 -15.88
C GLU A 18 5.07 -28.42 -14.51
N TYR A 19 3.77 -28.13 -14.43
CA TYR A 19 3.03 -28.05 -13.18
C TYR A 19 1.84 -29.01 -13.12
N ALA A 20 1.49 -29.41 -11.89
CA ALA A 20 0.35 -30.28 -11.63
C ALA A 20 -1.00 -29.55 -11.77
N GLU A 21 -2.09 -30.32 -11.92
CA GLU A 21 -3.45 -29.78 -12.04
C GLU A 21 -3.80 -28.86 -10.85
N ASN A 22 -3.33 -29.18 -9.63
CA ASN A 22 -3.58 -28.34 -8.46
C ASN A 22 -3.02 -26.92 -8.62
N ILE A 23 -1.83 -26.77 -9.22
CA ILE A 23 -1.24 -25.46 -9.52
C ILE A 23 -2.09 -24.71 -10.55
N PHE A 24 -2.59 -25.41 -11.56
CA PHE A 24 -3.49 -24.82 -12.55
C PHE A 24 -4.79 -24.31 -11.90
N LEU A 25 -5.43 -25.12 -11.06
CA LEU A 25 -6.72 -24.82 -10.41
C LEU A 25 -6.65 -23.56 -9.53
N HIS A 26 -5.56 -23.37 -8.79
CA HIS A 26 -5.43 -22.26 -7.85
C HIS A 26 -4.75 -21.01 -8.44
N PHE A 27 -3.87 -21.16 -9.44
CA PHE A 27 -2.98 -20.07 -9.87
C PHE A 27 -3.11 -19.68 -11.35
N VAL A 28 -3.88 -20.43 -12.16
CA VAL A 28 -4.16 -20.12 -13.57
C VAL A 28 -5.66 -19.94 -13.81
N LEU A 29 -6.47 -20.89 -13.37
CA LEU A 29 -7.91 -20.92 -13.61
C LEU A 29 -8.63 -19.66 -13.09
N PRO A 30 -8.37 -19.16 -11.85
CA PRO A 30 -9.10 -18.03 -11.29
C PRO A 30 -8.95 -16.78 -12.16
N TYR A 31 -10.06 -16.19 -12.54
CA TYR A 31 -10.07 -15.02 -13.42
C TYR A 31 -10.15 -13.69 -12.66
N ARG A 32 -10.49 -13.71 -11.37
CA ARG A 32 -10.29 -12.58 -10.45
C ARG A 32 -8.89 -12.66 -9.84
N VAL A 33 -8.31 -11.50 -9.53
CA VAL A 33 -7.02 -11.36 -8.86
C VAL A 33 -7.17 -10.72 -7.49
N SER A 34 -7.92 -9.62 -7.39
CA SER A 34 -8.14 -8.82 -6.18
C SER A 34 -9.59 -8.31 -6.15
N GLN A 35 -9.82 -7.01 -5.89
CA GLN A 35 -11.11 -6.34 -5.77
C GLN A 35 -11.64 -5.77 -7.09
N GLU A 36 -10.97 -6.03 -8.20
CA GLU A 36 -11.32 -5.42 -9.46
C GLU A 36 -12.70 -5.88 -10.00
N PRO A 37 -13.40 -5.00 -10.74
CA PRO A 37 -14.58 -5.38 -11.48
C PRO A 37 -14.28 -6.55 -12.45
N LEU A 38 -15.19 -7.52 -12.53
CA LEU A 38 -15.03 -8.66 -13.43
C LEU A 38 -15.23 -8.24 -14.89
N GLN A 39 -14.33 -8.70 -15.76
CA GLN A 39 -14.39 -8.47 -17.20
C GLN A 39 -13.98 -9.74 -17.97
N ASP A 40 -14.50 -9.90 -19.20
CA ASP A 40 -14.10 -10.96 -20.12
C ASP A 40 -12.76 -10.61 -20.82
N TYR A 41 -11.68 -10.47 -20.05
CA TYR A 41 -10.37 -10.05 -20.57
C TYR A 41 -9.58 -11.17 -21.26
N ARG A 42 -9.78 -12.43 -20.84
CA ARG A 42 -8.81 -13.50 -21.10
C ARG A 42 -8.68 -13.86 -22.58
N GLU A 43 -9.78 -13.77 -23.33
CA GLU A 43 -9.80 -13.97 -24.78
C GLU A 43 -8.87 -12.97 -25.49
N LYS A 44 -9.05 -11.67 -25.21
CA LYS A 44 -8.25 -10.60 -25.79
C LYS A 44 -6.76 -10.77 -25.44
N PHE A 45 -6.48 -11.06 -24.16
CA PHE A 45 -5.09 -11.19 -23.69
C PHE A 45 -4.41 -12.40 -24.31
N TYR A 46 -5.08 -13.55 -24.36
CA TYR A 46 -4.56 -14.73 -25.04
C TYR A 46 -4.24 -14.43 -26.51
N GLN A 47 -5.13 -13.74 -27.25
CA GLN A 47 -4.89 -13.39 -28.66
C GLN A 47 -3.68 -12.49 -28.86
N GLU A 48 -3.46 -11.50 -27.99
CA GLU A 48 -2.32 -10.58 -28.08
C GLU A 48 -0.98 -11.21 -27.62
N LEU A 49 -1.05 -12.15 -26.67
CA LEU A 49 0.14 -12.75 -26.05
C LEU A 49 0.57 -14.06 -26.71
N ASN A 50 -0.32 -14.81 -27.38
CA ASN A 50 -0.02 -16.11 -27.96
C ASN A 50 1.25 -16.08 -28.82
N GLU A 51 1.31 -15.17 -29.79
CA GLU A 51 2.46 -15.05 -30.69
C GLU A 51 3.75 -14.61 -29.98
N LYS A 52 3.63 -13.92 -28.83
CA LYS A 52 4.78 -13.46 -28.04
C LYS A 52 5.39 -14.58 -27.22
N VAL A 53 4.61 -15.56 -26.77
CA VAL A 53 5.06 -16.60 -25.82
C VAL A 53 5.08 -18.02 -26.38
N LYS A 54 4.53 -18.27 -27.57
CA LYS A 54 4.46 -19.62 -28.17
C LYS A 54 5.80 -20.35 -28.26
N ASP A 55 6.90 -19.60 -28.44
CA ASP A 55 8.26 -20.13 -28.60
C ASP A 55 9.07 -20.09 -27.29
N ALA A 56 8.48 -19.61 -26.19
CA ALA A 56 9.14 -19.54 -24.89
C ALA A 56 9.42 -20.95 -24.35
N LYS A 57 10.64 -21.16 -23.86
CA LYS A 57 11.14 -22.48 -23.45
C LYS A 57 10.90 -22.79 -21.98
N SER A 58 10.58 -21.78 -21.17
CA SER A 58 10.27 -21.95 -19.75
C SER A 58 9.23 -20.95 -19.29
N ILE A 59 8.67 -21.20 -18.10
CA ILE A 59 7.74 -20.27 -17.45
C ILE A 59 8.40 -18.91 -17.20
N GLU A 60 9.68 -18.87 -16.82
CA GLU A 60 10.41 -17.61 -16.60
C GLU A 60 10.54 -16.78 -17.87
N GLU A 61 10.90 -17.40 -18.99
CA GLU A 61 11.00 -16.72 -20.27
C GLU A 61 9.64 -16.12 -20.68
N ALA A 62 8.59 -16.93 -20.59
CA ALA A 62 7.22 -16.52 -20.90
C ALA A 62 6.75 -15.37 -19.98
N ALA A 63 7.07 -15.43 -18.67
CA ALA A 63 6.71 -14.40 -17.71
C ALA A 63 7.39 -13.05 -17.99
N ILE A 64 8.65 -13.05 -18.42
CA ILE A 64 9.35 -11.80 -18.80
C ILE A 64 8.74 -11.21 -20.08
N LEU A 65 8.39 -12.04 -21.06
CA LEU A 65 7.72 -11.61 -22.30
C LEU A 65 6.33 -11.02 -22.03
N VAL A 66 5.56 -11.65 -21.13
CA VAL A 66 4.30 -11.09 -20.63
C VAL A 66 4.54 -9.76 -19.93
N ASN A 67 5.58 -9.62 -19.09
CA ASN A 67 5.85 -8.37 -18.40
C ASN A 67 6.26 -7.23 -19.35
N LEU A 68 6.99 -7.54 -20.42
CA LEU A 68 7.28 -6.59 -21.50
C LEU A 68 5.99 -6.12 -22.19
N TRP A 69 5.04 -7.02 -22.45
CA TRP A 69 3.72 -6.63 -22.94
C TRP A 69 2.96 -5.79 -21.90
N THR A 70 3.02 -6.13 -20.61
CA THR A 70 2.37 -5.31 -19.57
C THR A 70 2.95 -3.89 -19.52
N ALA A 71 4.27 -3.73 -19.69
CA ALA A 71 4.91 -2.43 -19.80
C ALA A 71 4.53 -1.66 -21.08
N GLU A 72 4.25 -2.37 -22.18
CA GLU A 72 3.65 -1.82 -23.40
C GLU A 72 2.22 -1.29 -23.14
N GLN A 73 1.50 -1.88 -22.17
CA GLN A 73 0.13 -1.50 -21.84
C GLN A 73 -0.01 -0.36 -20.83
N MET A 74 0.84 -0.28 -19.79
CA MET A 74 0.60 0.64 -18.68
C MET A 74 1.86 1.05 -17.90
N THR A 75 1.80 2.16 -17.13
CA THR A 75 2.87 2.63 -16.22
C THR A 75 2.37 2.98 -14.81
N PHE A 76 3.27 3.00 -13.82
CA PHE A 76 2.90 3.45 -12.48
C PHE A 76 2.43 4.90 -12.44
N LYS A 77 1.30 5.14 -11.77
CA LYS A 77 0.84 6.44 -11.28
C LYS A 77 -0.07 6.18 -10.10
N SER A 78 0.17 6.85 -8.97
CA SER A 78 -0.69 6.71 -7.79
C SER A 78 -2.15 7.04 -8.13
N THR A 79 -3.07 6.19 -7.68
CA THR A 79 -4.52 6.35 -7.88
C THR A 79 -5.26 6.15 -6.54
N HIS A 80 -6.56 5.86 -6.58
CA HIS A 80 -7.40 5.62 -5.42
C HIS A 80 -7.42 4.12 -5.02
N GLY A 81 -7.78 3.79 -3.78
CA GLY A 81 -7.72 2.43 -3.23
C GLY A 81 -8.69 1.38 -3.81
N ARG A 82 -9.59 1.76 -4.71
CA ARG A 82 -10.47 0.84 -5.46
C ARG A 82 -9.71 0.22 -6.62
N ASP A 83 -9.72 -1.08 -6.85
CA ASP A 83 -8.95 -1.66 -7.96
C ASP A 83 -9.60 -1.44 -9.35
N GLN A 84 -8.77 -1.16 -10.37
CA GLN A 84 -9.23 -1.10 -11.77
C GLN A 84 -9.18 -2.49 -12.42
N ALA A 85 -10.17 -2.77 -13.27
CA ALA A 85 -10.19 -3.99 -14.06
C ALA A 85 -9.12 -3.98 -15.18
N PRO A 86 -8.61 -5.14 -15.63
CA PRO A 86 -7.50 -5.21 -16.58
C PRO A 86 -7.72 -4.43 -17.88
N LEU A 87 -8.93 -4.45 -18.45
CA LEU A 87 -9.20 -3.72 -19.70
C LEU A 87 -9.29 -2.21 -19.47
N THR A 88 -9.78 -1.78 -18.32
CA THR A 88 -9.80 -0.37 -17.91
C THR A 88 -8.38 0.16 -17.73
N THR A 89 -7.50 -0.63 -17.10
CA THR A 89 -6.08 -0.30 -16.94
C THR A 89 -5.38 -0.11 -18.29
N ILE A 90 -5.70 -0.94 -19.30
CA ILE A 90 -5.19 -0.79 -20.67
C ILE A 90 -5.65 0.52 -21.30
N LYS A 91 -6.96 0.80 -21.28
CA LYS A 91 -7.54 2.03 -21.87
C LYS A 91 -6.92 3.29 -21.25
N ARG A 92 -6.63 3.25 -19.95
CA ARG A 92 -6.06 4.38 -19.19
C ARG A 92 -4.54 4.50 -19.34
N GLY A 93 -3.86 3.37 -19.46
CA GLY A 93 -2.40 3.29 -19.57
C GLY A 93 -1.63 3.54 -18.28
N TYR A 94 -2.28 3.61 -17.11
CA TYR A 94 -1.61 3.76 -15.83
C TYR A 94 -2.42 3.25 -14.62
N GLY A 95 -1.73 2.95 -13.52
CA GLY A 95 -2.31 2.47 -12.25
C GLY A 95 -1.28 2.43 -11.10
N ARG A 96 -1.74 2.16 -9.87
CA ARG A 96 -0.88 1.88 -8.70
C ARG A 96 -0.38 0.43 -8.72
N CYS A 97 0.41 0.03 -7.72
CA CYS A 97 1.03 -1.29 -7.65
C CYS A 97 0.03 -2.45 -7.77
N GLU A 98 -1.17 -2.33 -7.19
CA GLU A 98 -2.22 -3.35 -7.27
C GLU A 98 -2.77 -3.48 -8.67
N GLU A 99 -3.00 -2.36 -9.38
CA GLU A 99 -3.47 -2.40 -10.77
C GLU A 99 -2.40 -2.97 -11.72
N MET A 100 -1.12 -2.71 -11.45
CA MET A 100 0.01 -3.34 -12.14
C MET A 100 0.03 -4.85 -11.91
N MET A 101 -0.12 -5.28 -10.65
CA MET A 101 -0.22 -6.69 -10.25
C MET A 101 -1.41 -7.38 -10.94
N ILE A 102 -2.60 -6.78 -10.92
CA ILE A 102 -3.84 -7.31 -11.51
C ILE A 102 -3.67 -7.54 -13.02
N ILE A 103 -3.20 -6.53 -13.77
CA ILE A 103 -3.05 -6.67 -15.23
C ILE A 103 -1.99 -7.73 -15.58
N PHE A 104 -0.89 -7.80 -14.84
CA PHE A 104 0.14 -8.82 -15.09
C PHE A 104 -0.40 -10.22 -14.79
N ILE A 105 -1.05 -10.44 -13.65
CA ILE A 105 -1.59 -11.77 -13.30
C ILE A 105 -2.67 -12.17 -14.31
N ALA A 106 -3.55 -11.25 -14.68
CA ALA A 106 -4.54 -11.50 -15.73
C ALA A 106 -3.87 -11.92 -17.06
N ALA A 107 -2.80 -11.24 -17.46
CA ALA A 107 -2.02 -11.54 -18.67
C ALA A 107 -1.31 -12.91 -18.58
N ALA A 108 -0.59 -13.15 -17.48
CA ALA A 108 0.13 -14.39 -17.21
C ALA A 108 -0.82 -15.60 -17.25
N ARG A 109 -1.95 -15.52 -16.53
CA ARG A 109 -2.98 -16.58 -16.49
C ARG A 109 -3.67 -16.78 -17.84
N SER A 110 -3.70 -15.77 -18.71
CA SER A 110 -4.24 -15.91 -20.07
C SER A 110 -3.39 -16.82 -20.95
N VAL A 111 -2.11 -16.97 -20.64
CA VAL A 111 -1.17 -17.85 -21.36
C VAL A 111 -0.61 -18.97 -20.48
N GLY A 112 -1.37 -19.38 -19.46
CA GLY A 112 -1.06 -20.59 -18.69
C GLY A 112 0.13 -20.47 -17.75
N ILE A 113 0.53 -19.25 -17.38
CA ILE A 113 1.58 -19.02 -16.38
C ILE A 113 0.92 -18.94 -14.99
N PRO A 114 1.27 -19.82 -14.04
CA PRO A 114 0.71 -19.76 -12.69
C PRO A 114 1.28 -18.55 -11.94
N ALA A 115 0.39 -17.66 -11.48
CA ALA A 115 0.77 -16.42 -10.82
C ALA A 115 -0.20 -16.08 -9.68
N ARG A 116 0.33 -15.46 -8.62
CA ARG A 116 -0.44 -15.04 -7.43
C ARG A 116 -0.04 -13.65 -6.94
N PRO A 117 -0.96 -12.93 -6.28
CA PRO A 117 -0.62 -11.68 -5.63
C PRO A 117 0.35 -11.92 -4.47
N ALA A 118 1.25 -10.97 -4.26
CA ALA A 118 2.09 -10.91 -3.09
C ALA A 118 2.19 -9.46 -2.62
N SER A 119 2.14 -9.24 -1.32
CA SER A 119 2.20 -7.89 -0.77
C SER A 119 2.88 -7.86 0.57
N VAL A 120 3.42 -6.69 0.88
CA VAL A 120 3.76 -6.28 2.24
C VAL A 120 2.67 -5.30 2.68
N PRO A 121 1.84 -5.65 3.68
CA PRO A 121 0.80 -4.74 4.18
C PRO A 121 1.38 -3.39 4.61
N PHE A 122 2.54 -3.41 5.29
CA PHE A 122 3.33 -2.23 5.64
C PHE A 122 4.81 -2.58 5.69
N TRP A 123 5.67 -1.73 5.12
CA TRP A 123 7.10 -1.85 5.39
C TRP A 123 7.36 -1.50 6.86
N ASN A 124 7.66 -2.50 7.67
CA ASN A 124 8.01 -2.34 9.08
C ASN A 124 9.13 -1.30 9.33
N PHE A 125 10.04 -1.11 8.38
CA PHE A 125 11.16 -0.16 8.48
C PHE A 125 10.94 1.20 7.78
N THR A 126 9.85 1.43 7.04
CA THR A 126 9.62 2.71 6.34
C THR A 126 8.15 2.94 6.04
N ASP A 127 7.73 4.19 5.85
CA ASP A 127 6.32 4.50 5.66
C ASP A 127 5.89 4.23 4.22
N ASN A 128 5.39 3.02 3.96
CA ASN A 128 4.64 2.65 2.76
C ASN A 128 4.09 1.22 2.88
N ASN A 129 3.37 0.80 1.87
CA ASN A 129 3.11 -0.60 1.56
C ASN A 129 3.66 -0.94 0.17
N HIS A 130 3.50 -2.18 -0.28
CA HIS A 130 3.71 -2.53 -1.68
C HIS A 130 3.02 -3.84 -2.06
N ALA A 131 2.56 -3.93 -3.31
CA ALA A 131 2.00 -5.13 -3.92
C ALA A 131 2.73 -5.46 -5.23
N TRP A 132 2.96 -6.74 -5.49
CA TRP A 132 3.66 -7.25 -6.67
C TRP A 132 3.19 -8.68 -6.99
N VAL A 133 3.90 -9.36 -7.89
CA VAL A 133 3.51 -10.69 -8.37
C VAL A 133 4.55 -11.74 -8.04
N GLU A 134 4.09 -12.92 -7.64
CA GLU A 134 4.88 -14.14 -7.65
C GLU A 134 4.44 -15.06 -8.79
N VAL A 135 5.41 -15.59 -9.53
CA VAL A 135 5.24 -16.55 -10.62
C VAL A 135 5.80 -17.89 -10.16
N TRP A 136 5.04 -18.96 -10.36
CA TRP A 136 5.47 -20.31 -10.05
C TRP A 136 6.46 -20.80 -11.11
N THR A 137 7.52 -21.47 -10.69
CA THR A 137 8.48 -22.15 -11.57
C THR A 137 8.77 -23.56 -11.01
N PRO A 138 9.34 -24.48 -11.79
CA PRO A 138 9.77 -25.79 -11.26
C PRO A 138 10.74 -25.70 -10.07
N THR A 139 11.43 -24.57 -9.94
CA THR A 139 12.38 -24.31 -8.84
C THR A 139 11.76 -23.59 -7.64
N GLY A 140 10.46 -23.29 -7.67
CA GLY A 140 9.73 -22.55 -6.63
C GLY A 140 9.17 -21.21 -7.11
N TRP A 141 8.51 -20.49 -6.20
CA TRP A 141 7.95 -19.16 -6.48
C TRP A 141 9.06 -18.12 -6.65
N LYS A 142 8.91 -17.26 -7.66
CA LYS A 142 9.83 -16.16 -7.96
C LYS A 142 9.05 -14.87 -8.15
N TYR A 143 9.54 -13.77 -7.60
CA TYR A 143 8.88 -12.47 -7.66
C TYR A 143 9.26 -11.66 -8.89
N ILE A 144 8.36 -10.77 -9.31
CA ILE A 144 8.56 -9.84 -10.41
C ILE A 144 7.85 -8.51 -10.14
N GLY A 145 8.43 -7.41 -10.62
CA GLY A 145 7.78 -6.10 -10.65
C GLY A 145 6.88 -6.01 -11.88
N ALA A 146 5.56 -5.98 -11.67
CA ALA A 146 4.59 -5.94 -12.76
C ALA A 146 4.67 -4.63 -13.54
N ALA A 147 4.65 -4.68 -14.87
CA ALA A 147 4.93 -3.55 -15.77
C ALA A 147 6.31 -2.88 -15.61
N GLU A 148 7.21 -3.50 -14.84
CA GLU A 148 8.57 -3.03 -14.56
C GLU A 148 9.59 -4.10 -14.96
N PRO A 149 9.64 -4.48 -16.25
CA PRO A 149 10.35 -5.67 -16.69
C PRO A 149 11.84 -5.58 -16.40
N LYS A 150 12.35 -6.69 -15.87
CA LYS A 150 13.76 -7.02 -15.71
C LYS A 150 14.06 -8.30 -16.48
N ASN A 151 15.32 -8.49 -16.87
CA ASN A 151 15.75 -9.63 -17.68
C ASN A 151 15.88 -10.95 -16.88
N ALA A 152 15.34 -10.97 -15.67
CA ALA A 152 15.31 -12.09 -14.76
C ALA A 152 14.16 -11.91 -13.76
N LEU A 153 13.61 -13.02 -13.27
CA LEU A 153 12.78 -13.01 -12.06
C LEU A 153 13.67 -12.84 -10.83
N ASN A 154 13.07 -12.57 -9.67
CA ASN A 154 13.78 -12.24 -8.43
C ASN A 154 14.77 -11.07 -8.58
N SER A 155 14.48 -10.13 -9.49
CA SER A 155 15.22 -8.87 -9.70
C SER A 155 14.21 -7.75 -9.90
N THR A 156 14.14 -6.80 -8.97
CA THR A 156 13.22 -5.66 -8.96
C THR A 156 13.86 -4.47 -8.22
N TRP A 157 13.27 -3.28 -8.32
CA TRP A 157 13.75 -2.13 -7.54
C TRP A 157 13.55 -2.30 -6.02
N PHE A 158 12.56 -3.11 -5.62
CA PHE A 158 12.22 -3.37 -4.21
C PHE A 158 12.94 -4.60 -3.62
N SER A 159 13.84 -5.27 -4.35
CA SER A 159 14.50 -6.49 -3.87
C SER A 159 15.19 -6.28 -2.51
N ASN A 160 15.90 -5.17 -2.33
CA ASN A 160 16.56 -4.84 -1.06
C ASN A 160 15.55 -4.53 0.07
N SER A 161 14.39 -3.94 -0.26
CA SER A 161 13.32 -3.68 0.70
C SER A 161 12.66 -4.98 1.17
N SER A 162 12.36 -5.88 0.24
CA SER A 162 11.75 -7.18 0.55
C SER A 162 12.60 -8.07 1.45
N GLN A 163 13.94 -7.93 1.39
CA GLN A 163 14.86 -8.66 2.28
C GLN A 163 14.74 -8.26 3.76
N ARG A 164 14.02 -7.18 4.07
CA ARG A 164 13.88 -6.63 5.43
C ARG A 164 12.46 -6.73 5.98
N ALA A 165 11.54 -7.24 5.17
CA ALA A 165 10.15 -7.41 5.57
C ALA A 165 10.07 -8.42 6.72
N THR A 166 9.14 -8.19 7.66
CA THR A 166 8.76 -9.19 8.68
C THR A 166 7.63 -10.09 8.20
N LEU A 167 6.78 -9.59 7.27
CA LEU A 167 5.66 -10.34 6.73
C LEU A 167 5.50 -10.01 5.25
N ILE A 168 5.33 -11.05 4.44
CA ILE A 168 4.89 -10.93 3.05
C ILE A 168 3.76 -11.94 2.88
N VAL A 169 2.59 -11.45 2.50
CA VAL A 169 1.38 -12.27 2.38
C VAL A 169 1.10 -12.51 0.91
N SER A 170 0.77 -13.76 0.58
CA SER A 170 0.23 -14.13 -0.71
C SER A 170 -1.09 -14.84 -0.55
N GLU A 171 -1.94 -14.70 -1.54
CA GLU A 171 -3.29 -15.23 -1.46
C GLU A 171 -3.61 -16.19 -2.56
N VAL A 172 -4.43 -17.16 -2.17
CA VAL A 172 -4.83 -18.28 -2.98
C VAL A 172 -6.33 -18.43 -2.88
N PHE A 173 -7.01 -18.41 -4.03
CA PHE A 173 -8.44 -18.73 -4.08
C PHE A 173 -8.63 -20.22 -3.84
N GLY A 174 -9.53 -20.57 -2.93
CA GLY A 174 -9.79 -21.93 -2.48
C GLY A 174 -8.94 -22.35 -1.29
N ASP A 175 -9.30 -23.50 -0.73
CA ASP A 175 -8.54 -24.19 0.31
C ASP A 175 -7.29 -24.80 -0.34
N PHE A 176 -6.11 -24.35 0.09
CA PHE A 176 -4.83 -24.74 -0.51
C PHE A 176 -3.88 -25.24 0.56
N ASP A 177 -3.51 -26.52 0.49
CA ASP A 177 -2.59 -27.12 1.43
C ASP A 177 -1.14 -26.64 1.21
N SER A 178 -0.55 -26.09 2.26
CA SER A 178 0.82 -25.56 2.27
C SER A 178 1.36 -25.49 3.70
N PRO A 179 2.65 -25.76 3.93
CA PRO A 179 3.28 -25.55 5.24
C PRO A 179 3.41 -24.07 5.61
N ASP A 180 3.15 -23.14 4.68
CA ASP A 180 3.24 -21.70 4.91
C ASP A 180 1.88 -21.02 5.14
N ILE A 181 0.81 -21.80 5.40
CA ILE A 181 -0.50 -21.24 5.70
C ILE A 181 -0.39 -20.37 6.96
N ILE A 182 -0.85 -19.13 6.83
CA ILE A 182 -1.03 -18.21 7.95
C ILE A 182 -2.47 -18.27 8.44
N LYS A 183 -3.42 -18.29 7.49
CA LYS A 183 -4.86 -18.29 7.76
C LYS A 183 -5.59 -18.91 6.58
N GLN A 184 -6.65 -19.68 6.85
CA GLN A 184 -7.57 -20.13 5.82
C GLN A 184 -9.00 -19.83 6.29
N GLU A 185 -9.69 -18.96 5.56
CA GLU A 185 -11.06 -18.56 5.89
C GLU A 185 -11.82 -18.18 4.62
N ASN A 186 -13.13 -18.40 4.60
CA ASN A 186 -14.01 -18.04 3.48
C ASN A 186 -13.53 -18.55 2.11
N HIS A 187 -12.95 -19.76 2.08
CA HIS A 187 -12.35 -20.33 0.87
C HIS A 187 -11.26 -19.45 0.24
N VAL A 188 -10.52 -18.72 1.06
CA VAL A 188 -9.27 -18.05 0.70
C VAL A 188 -8.19 -18.54 1.65
N THR A 189 -7.05 -18.91 1.08
CA THR A 189 -5.87 -19.29 1.84
C THR A 189 -4.84 -18.16 1.77
N TYR A 190 -4.45 -17.66 2.94
CA TYR A 190 -3.38 -16.69 3.13
C TYR A 190 -2.08 -17.41 3.47
N LEU A 191 -1.04 -17.16 2.69
CA LEU A 191 0.26 -17.81 2.81
C LEU A 191 1.33 -16.79 3.18
N SER A 192 2.29 -17.20 4.01
CA SER A 192 3.52 -16.45 4.21
C SER A 192 4.46 -16.75 3.06
N SER A 193 4.79 -15.73 2.28
CA SER A 193 5.76 -15.82 1.20
C SER A 193 7.16 -15.44 1.64
N ILE A 194 7.35 -15.14 2.93
CA ILE A 194 8.59 -14.54 3.46
C ILE A 194 9.86 -15.34 3.11
N LYS A 195 9.75 -16.67 3.05
CA LYS A 195 10.84 -17.59 2.73
C LYS A 195 11.49 -17.38 1.36
N TYR A 196 10.79 -16.74 0.42
CA TYR A 196 11.33 -16.45 -0.91
C TYR A 196 12.13 -15.14 -0.96
N TYR A 197 12.14 -14.36 0.12
CA TYR A 197 12.72 -13.02 0.15
C TYR A 197 13.86 -12.87 1.15
N THR A 198 13.75 -13.51 2.31
CA THR A 198 14.71 -13.29 3.41
C THR A 198 14.75 -14.46 4.40
N ASP A 199 15.71 -14.41 5.31
CA ASP A 199 15.79 -15.31 6.46
C ASP A 199 14.55 -15.11 7.34
N PHE A 200 13.97 -16.22 7.80
CA PHE A 200 12.74 -16.24 8.58
C PHE A 200 12.79 -17.36 9.61
N ASP A 201 11.92 -17.30 10.61
CA ASP A 201 11.64 -18.43 11.51
C ASP A 201 10.13 -18.70 11.55
N TYR A 202 9.78 -19.91 11.97
CA TYR A 202 8.46 -20.21 12.48
C TYR A 202 8.38 -19.71 13.92
N CYS A 203 7.62 -18.65 14.17
CA CYS A 203 7.47 -18.05 15.48
C CYS A 203 6.27 -18.63 16.21
N HIS A 204 6.47 -19.05 17.46
CA HIS A 204 5.45 -19.69 18.30
C HIS A 204 4.93 -18.70 19.34
N LEU A 205 3.66 -18.34 19.22
CA LEU A 205 2.96 -17.44 20.12
C LEU A 205 2.06 -18.28 21.03
N LYS A 206 2.09 -18.03 22.33
CA LYS A 206 1.23 -18.67 23.33
C LYS A 206 0.45 -17.63 24.10
N VAL A 207 -0.84 -17.84 24.27
CA VAL A 207 -1.74 -16.94 24.98
C VAL A 207 -2.42 -17.69 26.12
N HIS A 208 -2.31 -17.15 27.32
CA HIS A 208 -2.97 -17.69 28.50
C HIS A 208 -3.55 -16.58 29.37
N ASP A 209 -4.48 -16.92 30.25
CA ASP A 209 -4.97 -15.99 31.26
C ASP A 209 -4.01 -15.90 32.47
N GLU A 210 -4.35 -15.04 33.42
CA GLU A 210 -3.58 -14.83 34.66
C GLU A 210 -3.45 -16.09 35.54
N ASN A 211 -4.30 -17.10 35.35
CA ASN A 211 -4.22 -18.38 36.04
C ASN A 211 -3.36 -19.42 35.30
N GLY A 212 -2.82 -19.06 34.13
CA GLY A 212 -2.05 -19.95 33.27
C GLY A 212 -2.90 -20.87 32.39
N ASN A 213 -4.22 -20.63 32.30
CA ASN A 213 -5.07 -21.41 31.42
C ASN A 213 -4.91 -20.93 29.97
N PRO A 214 -4.71 -21.83 28.99
CA PRO A 214 -4.62 -21.45 27.60
C PRO A 214 -5.90 -20.79 27.09
N LEU A 215 -5.76 -19.74 26.28
CA LEU A 215 -6.90 -19.03 25.69
C LEU A 215 -7.06 -19.43 24.22
N SER A 216 -7.98 -20.36 23.98
CA SER A 216 -8.36 -20.78 22.63
C SER A 216 -9.19 -19.73 21.89
N GLU A 217 -9.02 -19.65 20.56
CA GLU A 217 -9.71 -18.69 19.70
C GLU A 217 -9.51 -17.24 20.19
N ALA A 218 -8.34 -16.95 20.78
CA ALA A 218 -7.92 -15.61 21.12
C ALA A 218 -7.45 -14.91 19.84
N ARG A 219 -8.01 -13.72 19.59
CA ARG A 219 -7.69 -12.90 18.43
C ARG A 219 -6.29 -12.31 18.61
N ILE A 220 -5.40 -12.55 17.64
CA ILE A 220 -4.02 -12.06 17.61
C ILE A 220 -3.87 -11.07 16.46
N ASN A 221 -3.43 -9.85 16.76
CA ASN A 221 -3.05 -8.88 15.73
C ASN A 221 -1.55 -8.61 15.78
N ILE A 222 -0.92 -8.62 14.60
CA ILE A 222 0.50 -8.30 14.44
C ILE A 222 0.63 -6.95 13.75
N TYR A 223 1.32 -6.01 14.37
CA TYR A 223 1.46 -4.62 13.94
C TYR A 223 2.90 -4.28 13.52
N ALA A 224 3.00 -3.40 12.53
CA ALA A 224 4.23 -2.74 12.12
C ALA A 224 4.20 -1.26 12.49
N ALA A 225 5.35 -0.69 12.88
CA ALA A 225 5.48 0.76 12.94
C ALA A 225 5.37 1.33 11.51
N SER A 226 4.53 2.34 11.30
CA SER A 226 4.38 3.10 10.03
C SER A 226 3.65 4.43 10.28
N TYR A 227 3.88 5.44 9.44
CA TYR A 227 3.14 6.71 9.41
C TYR A 227 2.92 7.42 10.77
N GLY A 228 3.88 7.34 11.69
CA GLY A 228 3.75 7.95 13.01
C GLY A 228 3.17 7.04 14.10
N GLY A 229 2.65 5.85 13.77
CA GLY A 229 2.01 4.91 14.70
C GLY A 229 2.26 3.43 14.39
N ILE A 230 1.34 2.54 14.81
CA ILE A 230 1.41 1.09 14.59
C ILE A 230 0.21 0.54 13.81
N PHE A 231 0.46 -0.02 12.63
CA PHE A 231 -0.58 -0.48 11.72
C PHE A 231 -0.70 -2.00 11.72
N SER A 232 -1.93 -2.50 11.80
CA SER A 232 -2.20 -3.94 11.74
C SER A 232 -1.78 -4.50 10.38
N MET A 233 -0.94 -5.53 10.40
CA MET A 233 -0.51 -6.25 9.20
C MET A 233 -1.37 -7.49 8.95
N ILE A 234 -1.78 -8.18 10.01
CA ILE A 234 -2.56 -9.42 9.91
C ILE A 234 -3.30 -9.72 11.22
N ASP A 235 -4.45 -10.38 11.07
CA ASP A 235 -5.38 -10.82 12.10
C ASP A 235 -5.47 -12.35 12.10
N LEU A 236 -5.21 -12.97 13.26
CA LEU A 236 -5.07 -14.41 13.44
C LEU A 236 -5.82 -14.88 14.70
N LYS A 237 -5.89 -16.20 14.89
CA LYS A 237 -6.47 -16.80 16.09
C LYS A 237 -5.59 -17.92 16.63
N THR A 238 -5.59 -18.08 17.94
CA THR A 238 -4.98 -19.24 18.61
C THR A 238 -5.82 -20.50 18.45
N ASP A 239 -5.16 -21.65 18.47
CA ASP A 239 -5.77 -22.97 18.44
C ASP A 239 -6.41 -23.37 19.79
N GLU A 240 -6.83 -24.63 19.93
CA GLU A 240 -7.41 -25.19 21.17
C GLU A 240 -6.48 -25.14 22.39
N ASN A 241 -5.16 -25.07 22.18
CA ASN A 241 -4.14 -24.99 23.21
C ASN A 241 -3.71 -23.54 23.50
N GLY A 242 -4.37 -22.54 22.90
CA GLY A 242 -3.98 -21.14 23.04
C GLY A 242 -2.66 -20.83 22.31
N GLU A 243 -2.30 -21.62 21.30
CA GLU A 243 -1.04 -21.47 20.55
C GLU A 243 -1.28 -21.02 19.11
N LEU A 244 -0.30 -20.35 18.53
CA LEU A 244 -0.28 -19.94 17.12
C LEU A 244 1.15 -20.01 16.59
N THR A 245 1.35 -20.61 15.43
CA THR A 245 2.65 -20.58 14.73
C THR A 245 2.54 -19.76 13.45
N VAL A 246 3.42 -18.77 13.28
CA VAL A 246 3.42 -17.89 12.10
C VAL A 246 4.84 -17.72 11.55
N PRO A 247 5.07 -17.87 10.23
CA PRO A 247 6.37 -17.63 9.63
C PRO A 247 6.63 -16.12 9.51
N LEU A 248 7.66 -15.62 10.21
CA LEU A 248 8.03 -14.19 10.23
C LEU A 248 9.50 -13.98 9.84
N GLY A 249 9.72 -12.93 9.06
CA GLY A 249 11.06 -12.44 8.72
C GLY A 249 11.73 -11.78 9.93
N LYS A 250 13.04 -11.61 9.85
CA LYS A 250 13.84 -10.99 10.91
C LYS A 250 13.46 -9.52 11.12
N GLY A 251 13.07 -9.15 12.35
CA GLY A 251 12.75 -7.78 12.74
C GLY A 251 11.93 -7.69 14.02
N THR A 252 11.45 -6.48 14.33
CA THR A 252 10.50 -6.26 15.42
C THR A 252 9.08 -6.08 14.89
N VAL A 253 8.10 -6.68 15.56
CA VAL A 253 6.66 -6.44 15.42
C VAL A 253 6.06 -6.15 16.79
N TYR A 254 4.88 -5.55 16.82
CA TYR A 254 4.08 -5.41 18.04
C TYR A 254 2.89 -6.35 17.96
N VAL A 255 2.59 -7.09 19.02
CA VAL A 255 1.57 -8.14 19.00
C VAL A 255 0.54 -7.84 20.08
N THR A 256 -0.75 -7.89 19.73
CA THR A 256 -1.84 -7.89 20.72
C THR A 256 -2.58 -9.21 20.71
N ALA A 257 -3.14 -9.58 21.85
CA ALA A 257 -4.02 -10.73 22.02
C ALA A 257 -5.31 -10.27 22.72
N PHE A 258 -6.46 -10.76 22.27
CA PHE A 258 -7.75 -10.45 22.89
C PHE A 258 -8.68 -11.67 22.94
N LYS A 259 -9.33 -11.87 24.09
CA LYS A 259 -10.39 -12.87 24.27
C LYS A 259 -11.32 -12.48 25.40
N ASP A 260 -12.61 -12.38 25.13
CA ASP A 260 -13.68 -12.22 26.13
C ASP A 260 -13.38 -11.13 27.19
N GLY A 261 -12.95 -9.96 26.72
CA GLY A 261 -12.61 -8.81 27.58
C GLY A 261 -11.17 -8.82 28.12
N LYS A 262 -10.47 -9.96 28.06
CA LYS A 262 -9.05 -10.07 28.43
C LYS A 262 -8.16 -9.64 27.28
N PHE A 263 -7.15 -8.84 27.59
CA PHE A 263 -6.23 -8.22 26.66
C PHE A 263 -4.78 -8.46 27.08
N ALA A 264 -3.90 -8.66 26.11
CA ALA A 264 -2.45 -8.71 26.28
C ALA A 264 -1.77 -8.01 25.11
N HIS A 265 -0.54 -7.53 25.33
CA HIS A 265 0.30 -7.02 24.25
C HIS A 265 1.78 -7.21 24.56
N ALA A 266 2.60 -7.24 23.52
CA ALA A 266 4.05 -7.27 23.66
C ALA A 266 4.78 -6.82 22.39
N ILE A 267 6.00 -6.33 22.58
CA ILE A 267 6.99 -6.25 21.49
C ILE A 267 7.55 -7.64 21.25
N PHE A 268 7.62 -8.05 19.98
CA PHE A 268 8.27 -9.30 19.59
C PHE A 268 9.40 -9.05 18.60
N ASN A 269 10.61 -9.52 18.94
CA ASN A 269 11.81 -9.35 18.11
C ASN A 269 12.34 -10.71 17.66
N THR A 270 12.07 -11.05 16.41
CA THR A 270 12.40 -12.34 15.78
C THR A 270 13.90 -12.51 15.49
N MET A 271 14.70 -11.45 15.66
CA MET A 271 16.17 -11.57 15.61
C MET A 271 16.76 -12.16 16.89
N LYS A 272 15.99 -12.20 17.99
CA LYS A 272 16.46 -12.66 19.30
C LYS A 272 15.83 -13.98 19.72
N ASN A 273 14.52 -14.11 19.54
CA ASN A 273 13.73 -15.25 20.00
C ASN A 273 12.73 -15.67 18.92
N THR A 274 12.32 -16.93 18.94
CA THR A 274 11.24 -17.47 18.11
C THR A 274 9.95 -17.71 18.90
N GLU A 275 9.96 -17.51 20.22
CA GLU A 275 8.81 -17.72 21.09
C GLU A 275 8.35 -16.42 21.75
N LEU A 276 7.03 -16.26 21.87
CA LEU A 276 6.38 -15.17 22.59
C LEU A 276 5.25 -15.73 23.46
N VAL A 277 5.24 -15.36 24.73
CA VAL A 277 4.17 -15.71 25.67
C VAL A 277 3.44 -14.44 26.08
N LEU A 278 2.11 -14.45 25.97
CA LEU A 278 1.20 -13.35 26.27
C LEU A 278 0.25 -13.76 27.40
N THR A 279 0.28 -13.02 28.51
CA THR A 279 -0.66 -13.20 29.63
C THR A 279 -1.77 -12.17 29.51
N ALA A 280 -2.99 -12.61 29.19
CA ALA A 280 -4.14 -11.72 29.01
C ALA A 280 -4.88 -11.47 30.33
N SER A 281 -5.24 -10.20 30.56
CA SER A 281 -5.92 -9.71 31.77
C SER A 281 -7.00 -8.69 31.41
N GLU A 282 -7.85 -8.28 32.36
CA GLU A 282 -8.85 -7.23 32.11
C GLU A 282 -8.23 -5.83 31.91
N ASN A 283 -6.93 -5.66 32.19
CA ASN A 283 -6.24 -4.38 32.00
C ASN A 283 -5.93 -4.11 30.53
N LYS A 284 -6.42 -2.98 30.03
CA LYS A 284 -6.28 -2.51 28.64
C LYS A 284 -5.34 -1.31 28.47
N ASN A 285 -4.47 -1.03 29.44
CA ASN A 285 -3.50 0.06 29.32
C ASN A 285 -2.39 -0.30 28.29
N LEU A 286 -2.13 0.64 27.39
CA LEU A 286 -1.14 0.56 26.31
C LEU A 286 0.01 1.57 26.49
N ASP A 287 0.18 2.20 27.65
CA ASP A 287 1.29 3.13 27.92
C ASP A 287 2.65 2.45 27.75
N GLU A 288 3.28 2.67 26.60
CA GLU A 288 4.44 1.93 26.13
C GLU A 288 5.48 2.84 25.46
N ASN A 289 6.76 2.46 25.58
CA ASN A 289 7.88 3.11 24.90
C ASN A 289 8.80 2.05 24.31
N VAL A 290 8.63 1.82 23.01
CA VAL A 290 9.12 0.61 22.34
C VAL A 290 10.12 0.94 21.24
N ASN A 291 11.05 0.02 20.98
CA ASN A 291 11.99 0.14 19.88
C ASN A 291 11.77 -0.98 18.87
N PHE A 292 11.46 -0.59 17.63
CA PHE A 292 11.42 -1.46 16.48
C PHE A 292 12.80 -1.49 15.82
N LEU A 293 13.35 -2.69 15.67
CA LEU A 293 14.68 -2.93 15.13
C LEU A 293 14.60 -3.82 13.90
N PHE A 294 15.40 -3.54 12.89
CA PHE A 294 15.35 -4.26 11.62
C PHE A 294 16.73 -4.66 11.12
N PRO A 295 16.83 -5.77 10.37
CA PRO A 295 18.06 -6.11 9.68
C PRO A 295 18.39 -5.00 8.67
N ILE A 296 19.69 -4.73 8.56
CA ILE A 296 20.24 -3.89 7.50
C ILE A 296 20.35 -4.77 6.26
N PRO A 297 19.83 -4.34 5.10
CA PRO A 297 19.92 -5.15 3.90
C PRO A 297 21.40 -5.28 3.52
N PRO A 298 21.87 -6.47 3.13
CA PRO A 298 23.25 -6.64 2.72
C PRO A 298 23.52 -5.75 1.50
N ASN A 299 24.58 -4.94 1.53
CA ASN A 299 24.95 -4.08 0.41
C ASN A 299 25.72 -4.88 -0.67
N ARG A 300 25.07 -5.94 -1.19
CA ARG A 300 25.55 -6.75 -2.30
C ARG A 300 24.57 -6.63 -3.46
N PRO A 301 25.05 -6.59 -4.72
CA PRO A 301 24.17 -6.68 -5.88
C PRO A 301 23.29 -7.92 -5.78
N ASN A 302 22.03 -7.80 -6.20
CA ASN A 302 21.16 -8.96 -6.28
C ASN A 302 21.76 -9.93 -7.32
N PRO A 303 22.02 -11.21 -6.98
CA PRO A 303 22.61 -12.17 -7.91
C PRO A 303 21.87 -12.25 -9.25
N ASN A 304 20.54 -12.06 -9.23
CA ASN A 304 19.69 -12.14 -10.42
C ASN A 304 19.82 -10.91 -11.34
N ASP A 305 20.40 -9.80 -10.88
CA ASP A 305 20.62 -8.61 -11.73
C ASP A 305 21.60 -8.87 -12.88
N THR A 306 22.43 -9.91 -12.77
CA THR A 306 23.39 -10.32 -13.81
C THR A 306 22.83 -11.33 -14.81
N ILE A 307 21.68 -11.95 -14.49
CA ILE A 307 21.04 -12.96 -15.33
C ILE A 307 20.33 -12.26 -16.50
N LYS A 308 20.49 -12.83 -17.70
CA LYS A 308 19.90 -12.32 -18.94
C LYS A 308 19.08 -13.39 -19.65
N VAL A 309 17.86 -13.65 -19.16
CA VAL A 309 16.99 -14.71 -19.70
C VAL A 309 16.68 -14.50 -21.18
N LEU A 310 16.36 -13.26 -21.60
CA LEU A 310 16.10 -12.88 -23.00
C LEU A 310 17.35 -12.35 -23.72
N GLY A 311 18.54 -12.56 -23.16
CA GLY A 311 19.81 -12.08 -23.73
C GLY A 311 19.94 -10.54 -23.74
N ASP A 312 20.88 -10.03 -24.53
CA ASP A 312 21.26 -8.60 -24.55
C ASP A 312 20.21 -7.69 -25.21
N ASN A 313 19.32 -8.24 -26.03
CA ASN A 313 18.28 -7.46 -26.72
C ASN A 313 17.15 -7.02 -25.79
N PHE A 314 17.09 -7.52 -24.56
CA PHE A 314 16.03 -7.22 -23.59
C PHE A 314 15.83 -5.71 -23.38
N ASP A 315 16.91 -4.93 -23.22
CA ASP A 315 16.80 -3.50 -22.96
C ASP A 315 16.16 -2.74 -24.14
N LEU A 316 16.47 -3.16 -25.38
CA LEU A 316 15.82 -2.64 -26.59
C LEU A 316 14.33 -3.05 -26.64
N MET A 317 13.99 -4.28 -26.25
CA MET A 317 12.60 -4.73 -26.16
C MET A 317 11.81 -3.89 -25.14
N ARG A 318 12.40 -3.60 -23.97
CA ARG A 318 11.81 -2.75 -22.94
C ARG A 318 11.64 -1.31 -23.42
N GLU A 319 12.63 -0.75 -24.11
CA GLU A 319 12.53 0.58 -24.69
C GLU A 319 11.42 0.65 -25.75
N ASN A 320 11.35 -0.35 -26.63
CA ASN A 320 10.29 -0.45 -27.64
C ASN A 320 8.89 -0.55 -26.98
N ALA A 321 8.72 -1.37 -25.94
CA ALA A 321 7.48 -1.43 -25.17
C ALA A 321 7.08 -0.05 -24.61
N ASN A 322 8.04 0.68 -24.02
CA ASN A 322 7.79 2.03 -23.51
C ASN A 322 7.42 3.03 -24.62
N LEU A 323 8.05 2.93 -25.80
CA LEU A 323 7.76 3.79 -26.95
C LEU A 323 6.36 3.52 -27.51
N LYS A 324 5.99 2.25 -27.68
CA LYS A 324 4.63 1.86 -28.11
C LYS A 324 3.55 2.35 -27.16
N ARG A 325 3.77 2.23 -25.83
CA ARG A 325 2.85 2.79 -24.83
C ARG A 325 2.70 4.30 -25.01
N LYS A 326 3.82 5.02 -25.14
CA LYS A 326 3.83 6.48 -25.33
C LYS A 326 3.13 6.87 -26.62
N ASP A 327 3.38 6.17 -27.72
CA ASP A 327 2.77 6.42 -29.03
C ASP A 327 1.24 6.23 -28.96
N ARG A 328 0.78 5.10 -28.41
CA ARG A 328 -0.65 4.85 -28.19
C ARG A 328 -1.30 5.96 -27.35
N LEU A 329 -0.75 6.25 -26.17
CA LEU A 329 -1.31 7.29 -25.29
C LEU A 329 -1.24 8.69 -25.90
N CYS A 330 -0.25 8.97 -26.75
CA CYS A 330 -0.17 10.22 -27.50
C CYS A 330 -1.29 10.30 -28.54
N SER A 331 -1.53 9.21 -29.27
CA SER A 331 -2.60 9.12 -30.28
C SER A 331 -4.01 9.23 -29.68
N GLU A 332 -4.16 8.92 -28.39
CA GLU A 332 -5.41 9.02 -27.63
C GLU A 332 -5.64 10.43 -27.04
N LYS A 333 -4.66 11.34 -27.09
CA LYS A 333 -4.85 12.74 -26.66
C LYS A 333 -5.70 13.48 -27.68
N ASN A 334 -6.94 13.75 -27.29
CA ASN A 334 -7.96 14.32 -28.17
C ASN A 334 -8.82 15.37 -27.45
N GLY A 335 -8.38 15.88 -26.29
CA GLY A 335 -9.11 16.82 -25.45
C GLY A 335 -9.62 18.06 -26.19
N GLU A 336 -8.88 18.53 -27.20
CA GLU A 336 -9.30 19.66 -28.05
C GLU A 336 -10.64 19.41 -28.77
N LYS A 337 -10.98 18.16 -29.11
CA LYS A 337 -12.25 17.81 -29.77
C LYS A 337 -13.46 18.12 -28.89
N PHE A 338 -13.25 18.22 -27.57
CA PHE A 338 -14.31 18.41 -26.59
C PHE A 338 -14.58 19.88 -26.27
N ALA A 339 -13.67 20.76 -26.66
CA ALA A 339 -13.70 22.17 -26.31
C ALA A 339 -15.02 22.85 -26.74
N LYS A 340 -15.55 22.47 -27.90
CA LYS A 340 -16.85 22.98 -28.39
C LYS A 340 -18.04 22.64 -27.50
N PHE A 341 -18.00 21.53 -26.76
CA PHE A 341 -19.11 21.13 -25.88
C PHE A 341 -19.10 21.93 -24.58
N TYR A 342 -17.90 22.26 -24.08
CA TYR A 342 -17.73 23.22 -22.99
C TYR A 342 -18.30 24.58 -23.41
N ASP A 343 -17.89 25.08 -24.59
CA ASP A 343 -18.32 26.40 -25.09
C ASP A 343 -19.83 26.48 -25.35
N LYS A 344 -20.49 25.35 -25.67
CA LYS A 344 -21.95 25.28 -25.85
C LYS A 344 -22.74 25.27 -24.54
N THR A 345 -22.12 24.87 -23.43
CA THR A 345 -22.79 24.69 -22.12
C THR A 345 -22.45 25.80 -21.14
N HIS A 346 -21.46 26.63 -21.45
CA HIS A 346 -21.01 27.72 -20.61
C HIS A 346 -21.18 29.07 -21.30
N THR A 347 -21.53 30.09 -20.52
CA THR A 347 -21.52 31.47 -21.02
C THR A 347 -20.07 31.90 -21.26
N PHE A 348 -19.76 32.25 -22.50
CA PHE A 348 -18.44 32.78 -22.84
C PHE A 348 -18.11 34.03 -22.01
N SER A 349 -16.90 34.04 -21.43
CA SER A 349 -16.31 35.25 -20.84
C SER A 349 -14.83 35.28 -21.19
N ASP A 350 -14.34 36.44 -21.62
CA ASP A 350 -12.91 36.64 -21.88
C ASP A 350 -12.14 36.84 -20.58
N SER A 351 -12.07 35.77 -19.77
CA SER A 351 -11.46 35.77 -18.45
C SER A 351 -10.46 34.63 -18.32
N SER A 352 -9.39 34.85 -17.54
CA SER A 352 -8.40 33.80 -17.23
C SER A 352 -9.05 32.57 -16.61
N LYS A 353 -10.12 32.76 -15.83
CA LYS A 353 -10.90 31.67 -15.24
C LYS A 353 -11.58 30.80 -16.30
N TYR A 354 -12.28 31.40 -17.27
CA TYR A 354 -12.95 30.64 -18.33
C TYR A 354 -11.98 29.76 -19.10
N TYR A 355 -10.84 30.33 -19.54
CA TYR A 355 -9.82 29.56 -20.26
C TYR A 355 -9.19 28.47 -19.40
N SER A 356 -8.94 28.75 -18.11
CA SER A 356 -8.38 27.76 -17.19
C SER A 356 -9.34 26.59 -16.94
N ASP A 357 -10.62 26.85 -16.73
CA ASP A 357 -11.62 25.80 -16.48
C ASP A 357 -11.89 24.98 -17.75
N ARG A 358 -11.93 25.63 -18.92
CA ARG A 358 -11.99 24.98 -20.23
C ARG A 358 -10.77 24.08 -20.49
N GLU A 359 -9.57 24.55 -20.15
CA GLU A 359 -8.34 23.75 -20.27
C GLU A 359 -8.37 22.53 -19.35
N LYS A 360 -8.80 22.68 -18.09
CA LYS A 360 -8.99 21.55 -17.16
C LYS A 360 -9.98 20.53 -17.69
N PHE A 361 -11.09 20.98 -18.27
CA PHE A 361 -12.09 20.12 -18.90
C PHE A 361 -11.50 19.30 -20.06
N MET A 362 -10.80 19.96 -20.99
CA MET A 362 -10.12 19.26 -22.10
C MET A 362 -9.06 18.28 -21.57
N LYS A 363 -8.26 18.69 -20.59
CA LYS A 363 -7.22 17.85 -19.99
C LYS A 363 -7.79 16.60 -19.33
N LYS A 364 -9.00 16.65 -18.76
CA LYS A 364 -9.65 15.45 -18.21
C LYS A 364 -9.90 14.39 -19.30
N PHE A 365 -10.23 14.78 -20.53
CA PHE A 365 -10.36 13.83 -21.64
C PHE A 365 -9.03 13.18 -22.01
N ASP A 366 -7.94 13.96 -22.01
CA ASP A 366 -6.60 13.41 -22.19
C ASP A 366 -6.22 12.44 -21.04
N ASP A 367 -6.64 12.73 -19.81
CA ASP A 367 -6.34 11.91 -18.63
C ASP A 367 -7.15 10.59 -18.55
N ILE A 368 -8.33 10.51 -19.19
CA ILE A 368 -9.13 9.28 -19.33
C ILE A 368 -8.79 8.49 -20.61
N ALA A 369 -7.94 9.05 -21.48
CA ALA A 369 -7.31 8.41 -22.63
C ALA A 369 -8.31 7.67 -23.53
N GLY A 370 -8.14 6.35 -23.76
CA GLY A 370 -9.01 5.56 -24.63
C GLY A 370 -10.51 5.55 -24.26
N ASN A 371 -10.89 5.97 -23.04
CA ASN A 371 -12.31 6.12 -22.67
C ASN A 371 -12.96 7.38 -23.26
N SER A 372 -12.17 8.39 -23.67
CA SER A 372 -12.67 9.66 -24.21
C SER A 372 -13.55 9.47 -25.45
N GLU A 373 -13.26 8.48 -26.29
CA GLU A 373 -14.02 8.21 -27.51
C GLU A 373 -15.48 7.84 -27.21
N GLU A 374 -15.74 7.13 -26.12
CA GLU A 374 -17.09 6.77 -25.69
C GLU A 374 -17.90 8.01 -25.28
N PHE A 375 -17.27 8.95 -24.58
CA PHE A 375 -17.88 10.25 -24.27
C PHE A 375 -18.11 11.09 -25.52
N LEU A 376 -17.18 11.06 -26.48
CA LEU A 376 -17.31 11.83 -27.72
C LEU A 376 -18.53 11.41 -28.53
N LYS A 377 -18.84 10.10 -28.59
CA LYS A 377 -20.06 9.57 -29.23
C LYS A 377 -21.32 10.17 -28.60
N VAL A 378 -21.43 10.14 -27.27
CA VAL A 378 -22.61 10.65 -26.56
C VAL A 378 -22.73 12.17 -26.71
N LEU A 379 -21.65 12.93 -26.48
CA LEU A 379 -21.67 14.39 -26.60
C LEU A 379 -22.07 14.85 -28.01
N ARG A 380 -21.62 14.17 -29.06
CA ARG A 380 -22.06 14.44 -30.44
C ARG A 380 -23.54 14.18 -30.64
N SER A 381 -24.06 13.05 -30.12
CA SER A 381 -25.48 12.72 -30.22
C SER A 381 -26.39 13.73 -29.50
N LEU A 382 -25.87 14.38 -28.45
CA LEU A 382 -26.58 15.35 -27.64
C LEU A 382 -26.30 16.81 -28.02
N GLU A 383 -25.56 17.08 -29.11
CA GLU A 383 -25.04 18.43 -29.41
C GLU A 383 -26.12 19.54 -29.52
N ASN A 384 -27.36 19.15 -29.83
CA ASN A 384 -28.53 20.04 -29.92
C ASN A 384 -29.62 19.70 -28.90
N SER A 385 -29.28 18.91 -27.88
CA SER A 385 -30.21 18.46 -26.84
C SER A 385 -29.99 19.27 -25.55
N PRO A 386 -31.05 19.62 -24.80
CA PRO A 386 -30.90 20.21 -23.47
C PRO A 386 -30.22 19.26 -22.47
N LYS A 387 -30.08 17.97 -22.81
CA LYS A 387 -29.37 16.96 -22.00
C LYS A 387 -27.85 17.15 -22.02
N LEU A 388 -27.29 17.89 -22.98
CA LEU A 388 -25.83 18.04 -23.19
C LEU A 388 -25.08 18.52 -21.94
N GLU A 389 -25.70 19.39 -21.15
CA GLU A 389 -25.09 19.94 -19.93
C GLU A 389 -24.69 18.84 -18.92
N ILE A 390 -25.41 17.71 -18.92
CA ILE A 390 -25.22 16.63 -17.94
C ILE A 390 -23.86 15.93 -18.13
N PRO A 391 -23.54 15.32 -19.27
CA PRO A 391 -22.24 14.67 -19.46
C PRO A 391 -21.07 15.66 -19.38
N VAL A 392 -21.27 16.94 -19.74
CA VAL A 392 -20.27 17.99 -19.50
C VAL A 392 -20.03 18.16 -18.00
N THR A 393 -21.08 18.37 -17.22
CA THR A 393 -21.01 18.52 -15.75
C THR A 393 -20.40 17.29 -15.09
N MET A 394 -20.75 16.08 -15.54
CA MET A 394 -20.17 14.83 -15.03
C MET A 394 -18.65 14.85 -15.19
N VAL A 395 -18.14 15.18 -16.37
CA VAL A 395 -16.70 15.26 -16.63
C VAL A 395 -16.05 16.33 -15.76
N GLU A 396 -16.68 17.49 -15.56
CA GLU A 396 -16.12 18.54 -14.71
C GLU A 396 -16.06 18.17 -13.23
N LYS A 397 -17.11 17.51 -12.72
CA LYS A 397 -17.28 17.28 -11.28
C LYS A 397 -16.74 15.93 -10.80
N TRP A 398 -16.77 14.90 -11.61
CA TRP A 398 -16.36 13.54 -11.21
C TRP A 398 -14.84 13.37 -11.32
N ASP A 399 -14.28 12.44 -10.57
CA ASP A 399 -12.86 12.14 -10.67
C ASP A 399 -12.56 11.30 -11.93
N ILE A 400 -11.28 11.25 -12.30
CA ILE A 400 -10.82 10.54 -13.51
C ILE A 400 -11.16 9.03 -13.44
N LYS A 401 -11.12 8.43 -12.25
CA LYS A 401 -11.38 7.01 -12.05
C LYS A 401 -12.87 6.69 -12.20
N GLU A 402 -13.77 7.51 -11.68
CA GLU A 402 -15.22 7.34 -11.95
C GLU A 402 -15.54 7.43 -13.44
N LEU A 403 -14.94 8.41 -14.14
CA LEU A 403 -15.14 8.57 -15.58
C LEU A 403 -14.63 7.37 -16.38
N CYS A 404 -13.49 6.78 -15.98
CA CYS A 404 -12.90 5.60 -16.63
C CYS A 404 -13.66 4.29 -16.39
N GLU A 405 -14.46 4.20 -15.33
CA GLU A 405 -15.20 2.99 -14.98
C GLU A 405 -16.56 2.88 -15.66
N ILE A 406 -17.03 3.95 -16.31
CA ILE A 406 -18.22 3.87 -17.16
C ILE A 406 -17.84 3.06 -18.42
N PRO A 407 -18.49 1.91 -18.68
CA PRO A 407 -17.94 0.89 -19.56
C PRO A 407 -17.90 1.30 -21.05
N ASP A 408 -18.94 2.02 -21.50
CA ASP A 408 -19.15 2.37 -22.91
C ASP A 408 -20.13 3.55 -23.07
N SER A 409 -20.34 3.98 -24.32
CA SER A 409 -21.26 5.07 -24.65
C SER A 409 -22.72 4.82 -24.27
N SER A 410 -23.18 3.55 -24.24
CA SER A 410 -24.56 3.23 -23.85
C SER A 410 -24.77 3.56 -22.37
N ALA A 411 -23.83 3.16 -21.52
CA ALA A 411 -23.88 3.48 -20.10
C ALA A 411 -23.79 4.99 -19.82
N ILE A 412 -22.98 5.74 -20.60
CA ILE A 412 -22.91 7.21 -20.49
C ILE A 412 -24.27 7.84 -20.86
N ASP A 413 -24.91 7.37 -21.93
CA ASP A 413 -26.22 7.87 -22.37
C ASP A 413 -27.32 7.53 -21.35
N GLU A 414 -27.35 6.31 -20.81
CA GLU A 414 -28.28 5.90 -19.75
C GLU A 414 -28.13 6.73 -18.48
N VAL A 415 -26.91 6.95 -18.00
CA VAL A 415 -26.66 7.82 -16.84
C VAL A 415 -27.12 9.24 -17.13
N THR A 416 -26.89 9.73 -18.35
CA THR A 416 -27.35 11.05 -18.80
C THR A 416 -28.88 11.15 -18.77
N GLU A 417 -29.57 10.12 -19.26
CA GLU A 417 -31.03 10.05 -19.27
C GLU A 417 -31.60 10.00 -17.86
N ILE A 418 -31.07 9.13 -17.00
CA ILE A 418 -31.49 9.01 -15.60
C ILE A 418 -31.34 10.36 -14.89
N TYR A 419 -30.18 11.02 -15.07
CA TYR A 419 -29.95 12.32 -14.46
C TYR A 419 -30.93 13.36 -14.98
N PHE A 420 -31.22 13.37 -16.29
CA PHE A 420 -32.19 14.29 -16.90
C PHE A 420 -33.61 14.10 -16.37
N GLN A 421 -34.07 12.85 -16.25
CA GLN A 421 -35.38 12.53 -15.69
C GLN A 421 -35.46 12.79 -14.18
N GLY A 422 -34.35 12.58 -13.46
CA GLY A 422 -34.25 12.73 -12.02
C GLY A 422 -34.26 14.18 -11.52
N LYS A 423 -33.88 15.17 -12.35
CA LYS A 423 -33.81 16.60 -11.92
C LYS A 423 -35.13 17.16 -11.36
N ASN A 424 -36.26 16.53 -11.71
CA ASN A 424 -37.60 16.95 -11.31
C ASN A 424 -38.27 15.98 -10.33
N ARG A 425 -37.55 14.98 -9.82
CA ARG A 425 -38.04 14.00 -8.85
C ARG A 425 -37.47 14.35 -7.48
N PHE A 426 -38.35 14.57 -6.52
CA PHE A 426 -38.00 14.69 -5.11
C PHE A 426 -38.70 13.53 -4.38
N ALA A 427 -37.98 12.89 -3.45
CA ALA A 427 -38.57 11.81 -2.69
C ALA A 427 -39.66 12.38 -1.77
N ASP A 428 -40.86 11.79 -1.81
CA ASP A 428 -41.66 11.77 -0.59
C ASP A 428 -41.09 10.69 0.34
N THR A 429 -41.25 10.88 1.66
CA THR A 429 -40.76 9.93 2.68
C THR A 429 -41.28 8.51 2.45
N GLN A 430 -42.45 8.37 1.83
CA GLN A 430 -43.04 7.08 1.49
C GLN A 430 -42.21 6.28 0.48
N THR A 431 -41.70 6.94 -0.57
CA THR A 431 -40.85 6.28 -1.57
C THR A 431 -39.58 5.72 -0.94
N VAL A 432 -38.95 6.48 -0.05
CA VAL A 432 -37.76 6.03 0.68
C VAL A 432 -38.08 4.81 1.53
N GLN A 433 -39.18 4.86 2.31
CA GLN A 433 -39.60 3.72 3.13
C GLN A 433 -39.89 2.48 2.30
N ASN A 434 -40.50 2.63 1.12
CA ASN A 434 -40.75 1.51 0.21
C ASN A 434 -39.46 0.86 -0.27
N VAL A 435 -38.41 1.64 -0.56
CA VAL A 435 -37.09 1.12 -0.94
C VAL A 435 -36.42 0.39 0.22
N VAL A 436 -36.54 0.93 1.44
CA VAL A 436 -36.05 0.28 2.67
C VAL A 436 -36.73 -1.07 2.84
N ASN A 437 -38.05 -1.11 2.81
CA ASN A 437 -38.84 -2.34 2.94
C ASN A 437 -38.48 -3.35 1.84
N TRP A 438 -38.32 -2.91 0.59
CA TRP A 438 -37.89 -3.77 -0.50
C TRP A 438 -36.50 -4.38 -0.24
N ALA A 439 -35.54 -3.59 0.27
CA ALA A 439 -34.22 -4.12 0.61
C ALA A 439 -34.30 -5.14 1.76
N ASP A 440 -35.14 -4.90 2.76
CA ASP A 440 -35.40 -5.80 3.89
C ASP A 440 -36.13 -7.10 3.48
N GLU A 441 -36.99 -7.04 2.47
CA GLU A 441 -37.67 -8.22 1.92
C GLU A 441 -36.72 -9.10 1.09
N ASN A 442 -35.68 -8.51 0.48
CA ASN A 442 -34.77 -9.20 -0.41
C ASN A 442 -33.45 -9.64 0.26
N THR A 443 -33.14 -9.10 1.44
CA THR A 443 -31.89 -9.43 2.15
C THR A 443 -32.11 -9.52 3.66
N VAL A 444 -31.33 -10.37 4.32
CA VAL A 444 -31.31 -10.48 5.79
C VAL A 444 -29.96 -9.96 6.28
N VAL A 445 -29.97 -9.02 7.22
CA VAL A 445 -28.73 -8.51 7.83
C VAL A 445 -28.13 -9.61 8.71
N ASP A 446 -26.91 -10.00 8.38
CA ASP A 446 -26.10 -10.95 9.12
C ASP A 446 -24.93 -10.22 9.78
N SER A 447 -24.89 -10.23 11.11
CA SER A 447 -23.81 -9.61 11.89
C SER A 447 -22.51 -10.38 11.82
N ASP A 448 -22.57 -11.67 11.50
CA ASP A 448 -21.41 -12.57 11.44
C ASP A 448 -20.87 -12.68 10.01
N PHE A 449 -21.37 -11.83 9.11
CA PHE A 449 -20.95 -11.81 7.71
C PHE A 449 -19.45 -11.50 7.61
N VAL A 450 -18.68 -12.45 7.10
CA VAL A 450 -17.24 -12.28 6.96
C VAL A 450 -16.90 -11.65 5.61
N TRP A 451 -16.32 -10.45 5.67
CA TRP A 451 -15.81 -9.72 4.50
C TRP A 451 -14.29 -9.79 4.50
N THR A 452 -13.67 -10.34 3.45
CA THR A 452 -12.22 -10.24 3.28
C THR A 452 -11.86 -9.06 2.39
N TYR A 453 -10.66 -8.50 2.54
CA TYR A 453 -10.12 -7.50 1.61
C TYR A 453 -10.16 -7.99 0.15
N PHE A 454 -10.33 -9.29 -0.10
CA PHE A 454 -10.34 -9.93 -1.43
C PHE A 454 -11.73 -10.36 -1.90
N SER A 455 -12.77 -10.18 -1.09
CA SER A 455 -14.14 -10.55 -1.43
C SER A 455 -14.74 -9.71 -2.59
N GLY A 456 -14.21 -8.51 -2.84
CA GLY A 456 -14.53 -7.67 -3.99
C GLY A 456 -15.85 -6.97 -3.77
N SER A 457 -15.90 -5.65 -3.59
CA SER A 457 -17.18 -4.94 -3.40
C SER A 457 -18.23 -5.39 -4.41
N LEU A 458 -19.25 -6.12 -3.94
CA LEU A 458 -20.28 -6.72 -4.79
C LEU A 458 -21.16 -5.62 -5.36
N ASN A 459 -21.50 -5.75 -6.64
CA ASN A 459 -22.49 -4.87 -7.25
C ASN A 459 -23.91 -5.20 -6.73
N PRO A 460 -24.89 -4.29 -6.88
CA PRO A 460 -26.24 -4.52 -6.36
C PRO A 460 -26.89 -5.85 -6.79
N ASN A 461 -26.67 -6.30 -8.03
CA ASN A 461 -27.23 -7.58 -8.49
C ASN A 461 -26.54 -8.78 -7.81
N GLU A 462 -25.23 -8.70 -7.59
CA GLU A 462 -24.49 -9.73 -6.83
C GLU A 462 -24.96 -9.78 -5.37
N ILE A 463 -25.24 -8.63 -4.75
CA ILE A 463 -25.78 -8.57 -3.38
C ILE A 463 -27.18 -9.22 -3.34
N LEU A 464 -28.05 -8.98 -4.32
CA LEU A 464 -29.37 -9.59 -4.39
C LEU A 464 -29.35 -11.12 -4.58
N ASN A 465 -28.24 -11.67 -5.08
CA ASN A 465 -28.04 -13.12 -5.13
C ASN A 465 -27.66 -13.71 -3.76
N LEU A 466 -27.36 -12.87 -2.77
CA LEU A 466 -27.10 -13.28 -1.39
C LEU A 466 -28.36 -13.09 -0.55
N LYS A 467 -28.75 -14.14 0.16
CA LYS A 467 -29.84 -14.05 1.15
C LYS A 467 -29.41 -13.30 2.41
N TYR A 468 -28.17 -13.51 2.85
CA TYR A 468 -27.59 -12.95 4.08
C TYR A 468 -26.47 -11.98 3.71
N VAL A 469 -26.54 -10.76 4.21
CA VAL A 469 -25.63 -9.66 3.84
C VAL A 469 -25.25 -8.85 5.08
N PRO A 470 -24.06 -8.23 5.16
CA PRO A 470 -23.75 -7.31 6.24
C PRO A 470 -24.60 -6.02 6.10
N LYS A 471 -24.76 -5.30 7.22
CA LYS A 471 -25.57 -4.06 7.26
C LYS A 471 -25.20 -3.06 6.16
N TRP A 472 -23.91 -2.90 5.87
CA TRP A 472 -23.45 -1.96 4.86
C TRP A 472 -23.82 -2.36 3.42
N TYR A 473 -24.05 -3.66 3.13
CA TYR A 473 -24.58 -4.08 1.83
C TYR A 473 -26.06 -3.84 1.67
N ARG A 474 -26.84 -4.04 2.72
CA ARG A 474 -28.21 -3.54 2.76
C ARG A 474 -28.25 -2.03 2.51
N THR A 475 -27.40 -1.26 3.20
CA THR A 475 -27.30 0.19 2.98
C THR A 475 -26.85 0.52 1.55
N LYS A 476 -25.95 -0.27 0.96
CA LYS A 476 -25.52 -0.12 -0.44
C LYS A 476 -26.67 -0.38 -1.42
N LEU A 477 -27.50 -1.40 -1.20
CA LEU A 477 -28.70 -1.67 -2.00
C LEU A 477 -29.68 -0.49 -1.95
N ILE A 478 -29.94 0.04 -0.76
CA ILE A 478 -30.84 1.20 -0.59
C ILE A 478 -30.26 2.43 -1.30
N ASN A 479 -28.99 2.76 -1.07
CA ASN A 479 -28.26 3.85 -1.74
C ASN A 479 -28.37 3.75 -3.27
N CYS A 480 -28.10 2.57 -3.84
CA CYS A 480 -28.18 2.35 -5.29
C CYS A 480 -29.63 2.44 -5.81
N SER A 481 -30.60 1.92 -5.08
CA SER A 481 -32.01 1.93 -5.48
C SER A 481 -32.62 3.34 -5.43
N LEU A 482 -32.28 4.13 -4.40
CA LEU A 482 -32.67 5.54 -4.33
C LEU A 482 -32.09 6.34 -5.51
N LYS A 483 -30.81 6.13 -5.85
CA LYS A 483 -30.19 6.75 -7.03
C LYS A 483 -30.89 6.35 -8.33
N LEU A 484 -31.28 5.07 -8.46
CA LEU A 484 -32.02 4.58 -9.63
C LEU A 484 -33.39 5.28 -9.78
N LEU A 485 -34.06 5.60 -8.68
CA LEU A 485 -35.32 6.33 -8.68
C LEU A 485 -35.15 7.85 -8.89
N GLY A 486 -33.91 8.34 -8.96
CA GLY A 486 -33.57 9.75 -9.11
C GLY A 486 -33.54 10.53 -7.80
N ILE A 487 -33.51 9.84 -6.65
CA ILE A 487 -33.48 10.46 -5.32
C ILE A 487 -32.02 10.79 -4.97
N PRO A 488 -31.65 12.06 -4.74
CA PRO A 488 -30.29 12.42 -4.36
C PRO A 488 -29.94 11.85 -2.98
N VAL A 489 -28.74 11.29 -2.85
CA VAL A 489 -28.23 10.70 -1.61
C VAL A 489 -26.76 11.06 -1.41
N ARG A 490 -26.32 11.11 -0.16
CA ARG A 490 -24.92 11.39 0.23
C ARG A 490 -24.50 10.57 1.45
N TRP A 491 -23.19 10.48 1.68
CA TRP A 491 -22.61 9.85 2.87
C TRP A 491 -21.99 10.90 3.78
N LYS A 492 -22.40 10.93 5.06
CA LYS A 492 -21.83 11.80 6.11
C LYS A 492 -21.67 11.04 7.42
N GLY A 493 -20.95 9.91 7.36
CA GLY A 493 -20.90 8.92 8.45
C GLY A 493 -22.15 8.02 8.55
N ARG A 494 -23.18 8.35 7.78
CA ARG A 494 -24.43 7.60 7.55
C ARG A 494 -24.98 7.96 6.17
N LEU A 495 -25.90 7.15 5.65
CA LEU A 495 -26.60 7.42 4.40
C LEU A 495 -27.69 8.48 4.64
N GLU A 496 -27.63 9.57 3.90
CA GLU A 496 -28.64 10.63 3.90
C GLU A 496 -29.28 10.76 2.51
N TYR A 497 -30.58 11.07 2.44
CA TYR A 497 -31.31 11.33 1.21
C TYR A 497 -31.90 12.75 1.21
N TYR A 498 -32.10 13.34 0.02
CA TYR A 498 -32.69 14.66 -0.13
C TYR A 498 -34.21 14.57 -0.24
N ASP A 499 -34.94 15.24 0.64
CA ASP A 499 -36.42 15.23 0.68
C ASP A 499 -37.06 16.32 -0.19
N GLY A 500 -36.24 17.10 -0.91
CA GLY A 500 -36.68 18.29 -1.65
C GLY A 500 -36.44 19.61 -0.93
N LYS A 501 -36.02 19.59 0.35
CA LYS A 501 -35.64 20.77 1.13
C LYS A 501 -34.24 20.62 1.72
N GLU A 502 -33.98 19.52 2.41
CA GLU A 502 -32.72 19.24 3.09
C GLU A 502 -32.32 17.76 2.98
N PHE A 503 -31.13 17.42 3.47
CA PHE A 503 -30.67 16.04 3.53
C PHE A 503 -31.02 15.44 4.88
N ILE A 504 -31.79 14.35 4.87
CA ILE A 504 -32.27 13.64 6.06
C ILE A 504 -31.59 12.28 6.14
N ALA A 505 -31.26 11.82 7.35
CA ALA A 505 -30.71 10.48 7.56
C ALA A 505 -31.74 9.40 7.19
N LEU A 506 -31.32 8.36 6.45
CA LEU A 506 -32.20 7.24 6.07
C LEU A 506 -32.75 6.52 7.30
N GLU A 507 -31.85 6.20 8.22
CA GLU A 507 -32.17 5.67 9.52
C GLU A 507 -31.61 6.71 10.49
N GLU A 508 -32.48 7.32 11.29
CA GLU A 508 -32.01 7.89 12.54
C GLU A 508 -31.27 6.75 13.26
N LYS A 509 -30.08 7.02 13.82
CA LYS A 509 -29.56 6.09 14.80
C LYS A 509 -30.69 5.92 15.80
N ASN A 510 -31.17 4.71 16.02
CA ASN A 510 -31.95 4.43 17.22
C ASN A 510 -31.03 4.80 18.39
N GLU A 511 -31.13 6.05 18.85
CA GLU A 511 -30.43 6.59 20.00
C GLU A 511 -30.99 5.98 21.32
N GLU A 512 -31.85 4.96 21.22
CA GLU A 512 -32.52 4.26 22.33
C GLU A 512 -31.96 2.85 22.64
N LYS A 513 -30.70 2.59 22.34
CA LYS A 513 -29.90 1.67 23.16
C LYS A 513 -28.69 2.43 23.66
N GLU A 514 -28.86 3.19 24.74
CA GLU A 514 -27.83 3.78 25.63
C GLU A 514 -26.40 3.88 25.02
N GLU A 515 -26.24 4.51 23.85
CA GLU A 515 -24.91 4.91 23.40
C GLU A 515 -24.67 6.28 24.03
N GLU A 516 -23.79 6.37 25.02
CA GLU A 516 -23.32 7.65 25.54
C GLU A 516 -22.99 8.60 24.37
N LYS A 517 -23.57 9.80 24.41
CA LYS A 517 -23.41 10.82 23.37
C LYS A 517 -21.93 11.19 23.27
N LYS A 518 -21.29 10.89 22.13
CA LYS A 518 -19.90 11.30 21.86
C LYS A 518 -19.77 12.81 22.04
N THR A 519 -18.75 13.23 22.76
CA THR A 519 -18.45 14.63 23.03
C THR A 519 -17.26 15.08 22.19
N GLU A 520 -17.32 16.31 21.68
CA GLU A 520 -16.17 16.94 21.02
C GLU A 520 -15.09 17.27 22.05
N LYS A 521 -13.88 16.79 21.79
CA LYS A 521 -12.69 16.99 22.62
C LYS A 521 -11.64 17.73 21.82
N LYS A 522 -10.93 18.62 22.50
CA LYS A 522 -9.75 19.33 21.97
C LYS A 522 -8.52 18.85 22.71
N LEU A 523 -7.47 18.54 21.96
CA LEU A 523 -6.21 18.04 22.49
C LEU A 523 -5.05 18.74 21.80
N LYS A 524 -4.21 19.39 22.59
CA LYS A 524 -2.94 19.95 22.14
C LYS A 524 -1.86 18.88 22.17
N ILE A 525 -1.21 18.61 21.03
CA ILE A 525 -0.21 17.56 20.88
C ILE A 525 1.15 18.20 20.63
N SER A 526 2.13 17.86 21.49
CA SER A 526 3.52 18.31 21.37
C SER A 526 4.46 17.11 21.21
N VAL A 527 5.33 17.16 20.20
CA VAL A 527 6.30 16.08 19.92
C VAL A 527 7.72 16.58 20.17
N PHE A 528 8.46 15.84 20.99
CA PHE A 528 9.88 16.09 21.26
C PHE A 528 10.70 14.91 20.75
N VAL A 529 11.79 15.19 20.04
CA VAL A 529 12.77 14.22 19.57
C VAL A 529 14.13 14.58 20.16
N ASP A 530 14.73 13.65 20.90
CA ASP A 530 16.05 13.83 21.53
C ASP A 530 16.14 15.11 22.38
N GLY A 531 15.06 15.42 23.09
CA GLY A 531 14.94 16.59 23.97
C GLY A 531 14.64 17.92 23.25
N LYS A 532 14.44 17.92 21.92
CA LYS A 532 14.07 19.11 21.15
C LYS A 532 12.65 18.98 20.62
N GLN A 533 11.85 20.03 20.78
CA GLN A 533 10.51 20.07 20.19
C GLN A 533 10.64 20.09 18.66
N VAL A 534 9.88 19.22 18.00
CA VAL A 534 9.73 19.19 16.54
C VAL A 534 8.29 19.50 16.19
N LYS A 535 8.06 19.88 14.93
CA LYS A 535 6.70 20.10 14.44
C LYS A 535 5.90 18.80 14.52
N ALA A 536 4.80 18.80 15.26
CA ALA A 536 3.84 17.71 15.28
C ALA A 536 3.15 17.63 13.91
N GLU A 537 3.20 16.49 13.23
CA GLU A 537 2.57 16.31 11.92
C GLU A 537 1.86 14.95 11.88
N GLU A 538 0.54 15.00 11.76
CA GLU A 538 -0.32 13.83 11.57
C GLU A 538 0.15 13.03 10.34
N TRP A 539 0.05 11.69 10.41
CA TRP A 539 0.50 10.74 9.38
C TRP A 539 2.01 10.78 9.11
N LYS A 540 2.78 11.54 9.88
CA LYS A 540 4.24 11.60 9.79
C LYS A 540 4.92 11.18 11.09
N ASN A 541 4.56 11.80 12.21
CA ASN A 541 5.20 11.53 13.50
C ASN A 541 4.23 11.31 14.67
N PHE A 542 2.92 11.44 14.44
CA PHE A 542 1.91 11.00 15.39
C PHE A 542 0.58 10.62 14.71
N LEU A 543 -0.22 9.83 15.42
CA LEU A 543 -1.61 9.49 15.12
C LEU A 543 -2.41 9.40 16.43
N LEU A 544 -3.73 9.50 16.33
CA LEU A 544 -4.65 9.16 17.41
C LEU A 544 -5.31 7.81 17.09
N ALA A 545 -5.37 6.94 18.09
CA ALA A 545 -5.93 5.60 17.96
C ALA A 545 -6.88 5.27 19.12
N SER A 546 -7.74 4.28 18.91
CA SER A 546 -8.62 3.72 19.92
C SER A 546 -8.46 2.20 19.98
N LEU A 547 -8.59 1.62 21.17
CA LEU A 547 -8.72 0.18 21.33
C LEU A 547 -10.21 -0.18 21.41
N SER A 548 -10.68 -0.96 20.46
CA SER A 548 -12.07 -1.42 20.42
C SER A 548 -12.39 -2.37 21.57
N GLU A 549 -13.69 -2.60 21.81
CA GLU A 549 -14.13 -3.62 22.77
C GLU A 549 -13.60 -5.02 22.44
N GLU A 550 -13.31 -5.28 21.16
CA GLU A 550 -12.75 -6.53 20.62
C GLU A 550 -11.21 -6.55 20.59
N GLY A 551 -10.55 -5.58 21.20
CA GLY A 551 -9.09 -5.54 21.31
C GLY A 551 -8.36 -5.12 20.04
N GLU A 552 -9.06 -4.46 19.10
CA GLU A 552 -8.47 -3.94 17.86
C GLU A 552 -8.06 -2.47 18.02
N ILE A 553 -6.80 -2.18 17.73
CA ILE A 553 -6.30 -0.81 17.62
C ILE A 553 -6.72 -0.24 16.26
N SER A 554 -7.47 0.86 16.28
CA SER A 554 -7.99 1.55 15.08
C SER A 554 -7.73 3.04 15.15
N TYR A 555 -7.41 3.67 14.02
CA TYR A 555 -7.20 5.11 13.95
C TYR A 555 -8.50 5.88 14.06
N ILE A 556 -8.50 6.96 14.84
CA ILE A 556 -9.65 7.85 14.94
C ILE A 556 -9.48 9.01 13.96
N TYR A 557 -10.57 9.35 13.27
CA TYR A 557 -10.61 10.58 12.48
C TYR A 557 -10.67 11.79 13.40
N PHE A 558 -9.91 12.82 13.07
CA PHE A 558 -9.93 14.10 13.75
C PHE A 558 -9.69 15.23 12.76
N ASP A 559 -10.18 16.42 13.11
CA ASP A 559 -9.85 17.65 12.41
C ASP A 559 -8.80 18.41 13.24
N GLY A 560 -7.99 19.27 12.61
CA GLY A 560 -7.06 20.09 13.36
C GLY A 560 -6.14 20.90 12.48
N GLU A 561 -5.33 21.73 13.14
CA GLU A 561 -4.34 22.56 12.47
C GLU A 561 -3.04 22.61 13.25
N ASN A 562 -1.97 22.88 12.51
CA ASN A 562 -0.65 23.10 13.05
C ASN A 562 -0.51 24.54 13.54
N ASP A 563 -0.32 24.71 14.85
CA ASP A 563 0.02 25.99 15.47
C ASP A 563 1.54 26.06 15.68
N SER A 564 2.26 26.42 14.62
CA SER A 564 3.73 26.51 14.54
C SER A 564 4.48 25.18 14.73
N LEU A 565 4.52 24.64 15.96
CA LEU A 565 5.16 23.37 16.34
C LEU A 565 4.19 22.36 16.95
N ASP A 566 3.10 22.82 17.56
CA ASP A 566 2.10 21.96 18.18
C ASP A 566 0.95 21.68 17.20
N PHE A 567 0.26 20.57 17.40
CA PHE A 567 -0.96 20.25 16.65
C PHE A 567 -2.18 20.33 17.58
N ASN A 568 -3.19 21.12 17.21
CA ASN A 568 -4.43 21.22 17.96
C ASN A 568 -5.50 20.32 17.31
N ALA A 569 -5.68 19.12 17.83
CA ALA A 569 -6.65 18.15 17.34
C ALA A 569 -8.04 18.36 17.96
N THR A 570 -9.08 18.18 17.16
CA THR A 570 -10.49 18.14 17.54
C THR A 570 -11.09 16.81 17.10
N TYR A 571 -11.61 16.03 18.04
CA TYR A 571 -12.10 14.68 17.79
C TYR A 571 -13.32 14.33 18.66
N LEU A 572 -14.08 13.32 18.25
CA LEU A 572 -15.28 12.86 18.98
C LEU A 572 -14.98 11.61 19.80
N ARG A 573 -15.33 11.61 21.09
CA ARG A 573 -15.05 10.51 22.03
C ARG A 573 -16.18 10.30 23.06
N LYS A 574 -16.44 9.05 23.46
CA LYS A 574 -17.26 8.68 24.65
C LYS A 574 -16.41 8.66 25.92
N LYS A 575 -17.03 8.71 27.10
CA LYS A 575 -16.28 8.81 28.36
C LYS A 575 -15.37 7.60 28.59
N ASP A 576 -15.88 6.42 28.26
CA ASP A 576 -15.21 5.14 28.48
C ASP A 576 -14.39 4.64 27.28
N ASP A 577 -14.30 5.43 26.19
CA ASP A 577 -13.44 5.06 25.05
C ASP A 577 -11.98 4.99 25.50
N ASN A 578 -11.27 3.94 25.12
CA ASN A 578 -9.82 3.86 25.32
C ASN A 578 -9.11 4.52 24.14
N ILE A 579 -8.66 5.77 24.32
CA ILE A 579 -7.98 6.56 23.28
C ILE A 579 -6.52 6.75 23.64
N TYR A 580 -5.65 6.68 22.63
CA TYR A 580 -4.21 6.76 22.78
C TYR A 580 -3.60 7.68 21.72
N LEU A 581 -2.51 8.34 22.09
CA LEU A 581 -1.58 8.96 21.16
C LEU A 581 -0.52 7.93 20.79
N GLU A 582 -0.37 7.69 19.49
CA GLU A 582 0.79 7.00 18.95
C GLU A 582 1.73 8.07 18.37
N ALA A 583 3.02 7.99 18.68
CA ALA A 583 4.02 8.85 18.10
C ALA A 583 5.28 8.07 17.78
N SER A 584 5.97 8.41 16.70
CA SER A 584 7.20 7.70 16.33
C SER A 584 8.27 8.57 15.67
N VAL A 585 9.52 8.14 15.84
CA VAL A 585 10.68 8.68 15.14
C VAL A 585 11.53 7.52 14.61
N ARG A 586 12.09 7.69 13.42
CA ARG A 586 12.99 6.71 12.80
C ARG A 586 14.39 7.25 12.61
N ASN A 587 15.35 6.33 12.61
CA ASN A 587 16.70 6.59 12.14
C ASN A 587 16.85 6.23 10.65
N SER A 588 18.04 6.39 10.06
CA SER A 588 18.27 6.10 8.64
C SER A 588 18.25 4.61 8.27
N ASN A 589 18.36 3.69 9.23
CA ASN A 589 18.12 2.27 8.97
C ASN A 589 16.62 1.98 8.84
N GLY A 590 15.75 2.82 9.41
CA GLY A 590 14.34 2.54 9.57
C GLY A 590 13.98 1.92 10.93
N ASP A 591 14.95 1.74 11.82
CA ASP A 591 14.68 1.44 13.23
C ASP A 591 13.84 2.59 13.80
N ALA A 592 12.80 2.26 14.57
CA ALA A 592 11.85 3.23 15.07
C ALA A 592 11.76 3.20 16.59
N ASN A 593 11.66 4.37 17.22
CA ASN A 593 11.12 4.47 18.56
C ASN A 593 9.65 4.88 18.43
N VAL A 594 8.77 4.11 19.08
CA VAL A 594 7.34 4.37 19.10
C VAL A 594 6.91 4.55 20.55
N ILE A 595 6.11 5.57 20.81
CA ILE A 595 5.44 5.80 22.07
C ILE A 595 3.95 5.63 21.85
N ILE A 596 3.32 4.84 22.71
CA ILE A 596 1.88 4.72 22.81
C ILE A 596 1.51 5.28 24.18
N LYS A 597 0.62 6.28 24.22
CA LYS A 597 0.28 6.95 25.47
C LYS A 597 -1.22 7.12 25.60
N THR A 598 -1.78 6.61 26.69
CA THR A 598 -3.20 6.75 27.02
C THR A 598 -3.56 8.22 27.22
N ILE A 599 -4.67 8.63 26.63
CA ILE A 599 -5.25 9.97 26.79
C ILE A 599 -6.40 9.84 27.79
N ALA A 600 -6.26 10.47 28.96
CA ALA A 600 -7.32 10.53 29.95
C ALA A 600 -8.49 11.42 29.46
N TRP A 601 -9.67 11.26 30.06
CA TRP A 601 -10.85 12.02 29.65
C TRP A 601 -10.68 13.54 29.84
N GLU A 602 -9.99 13.93 30.90
CA GLU A 602 -9.72 15.31 31.31
C GLU A 602 -8.51 15.94 30.59
N ASP A 603 -7.73 15.16 29.83
CA ASP A 603 -6.55 15.66 29.15
C ASP A 603 -6.92 16.70 28.09
N THR A 604 -6.23 17.84 28.14
CA THR A 604 -6.32 18.93 27.16
C THR A 604 -5.01 19.13 26.41
N ALA A 605 -3.93 18.50 26.87
CA ALA A 605 -2.63 18.50 26.21
C ALA A 605 -1.90 17.17 26.47
N ILE A 606 -1.07 16.75 25.51
CA ILE A 606 -0.25 15.55 25.61
C ILE A 606 1.12 15.77 24.96
N ILE A 607 2.15 15.18 25.57
CA ILE A 607 3.53 15.28 25.11
C ILE A 607 4.07 13.87 24.78
N ALA A 608 4.62 13.72 23.58
CA ALA A 608 5.38 12.55 23.16
C ALA A 608 6.89 12.84 23.21
N ASN A 609 7.64 12.08 24.00
CA ASN A 609 9.09 12.26 24.19
C ASN A 609 9.90 11.15 23.50
N LEU A 610 10.08 11.28 22.20
CA LEU A 610 10.73 10.31 21.34
C LEU A 610 12.26 10.37 21.46
N LYS A 611 12.89 9.20 21.32
CA LYS A 611 14.35 9.06 21.27
C LYS A 611 14.74 8.40 19.97
N THR A 612 15.58 9.05 19.16
CA THR A 612 16.02 8.47 17.90
C THR A 612 16.80 7.18 18.18
N PRO A 613 16.39 6.01 17.65
CA PRO A 613 17.12 4.77 17.86
C PRO A 613 18.56 4.87 17.37
N LYS A 614 19.48 4.22 18.10
CA LYS A 614 20.89 4.17 17.68
C LYS A 614 20.99 3.52 16.31
N GLU A 615 21.62 4.24 15.37
CA GLU A 615 21.90 3.70 14.04
C GLU A 615 22.99 2.63 14.11
N PHE A 616 22.61 1.39 13.81
CA PHE A 616 23.54 0.32 13.46
C PHE A 616 23.97 0.48 12.01
N ILE A 617 25.21 0.20 11.66
CA ILE A 617 25.61 0.37 10.27
C ILE A 617 26.49 -0.80 9.84
N ASP A 618 26.02 -1.49 8.80
CA ASP A 618 26.69 -2.47 7.93
C ASP A 618 28.21 -2.70 8.08
N ILE A 619 29.01 -1.68 8.05
CA ILE A 619 30.41 -1.70 7.74
C ILE A 619 31.09 -2.64 6.66
N THR A 620 30.45 -3.18 5.61
CA THR A 620 31.11 -4.08 4.62
C THR A 620 31.33 -3.59 3.17
N SER A 621 30.89 -2.39 2.73
CA SER A 621 30.73 -2.06 1.29
C SER A 621 31.68 -0.98 0.67
N LYS A 622 31.62 -0.75 -0.66
CA LYS A 622 32.40 0.28 -1.42
C LYS A 622 31.63 1.63 -1.45
N TRP A 623 32.34 2.76 -1.46
CA TRP A 623 31.75 4.11 -1.58
C TRP A 623 31.11 4.36 -2.96
N SER A 624 30.09 5.22 -2.99
CA SER A 624 29.49 5.77 -4.21
C SER A 624 30.39 6.82 -4.87
N GLU A 625 30.27 6.96 -6.19
CA GLU A 625 31.06 7.92 -6.98
C GLU A 625 30.79 9.39 -6.57
N LYS A 626 29.56 9.68 -6.13
CA LYS A 626 29.15 11.00 -5.61
C LYS A 626 29.91 11.34 -4.33
N THR A 627 30.00 10.39 -3.42
CA THR A 627 30.69 10.56 -2.13
C THR A 627 32.18 10.71 -2.31
N GLU A 628 32.77 9.95 -3.24
CA GLU A 628 34.17 10.12 -3.59
C GLU A 628 34.46 11.53 -4.13
N LYS A 629 33.60 12.08 -5.00
CA LYS A 629 33.72 13.48 -5.50
C LYS A 629 33.57 14.51 -4.38
N THR A 630 32.61 14.33 -3.47
CA THR A 630 32.40 15.27 -2.35
C THR A 630 33.59 15.28 -1.38
N ILE A 631 34.13 14.11 -1.04
CA ILE A 631 35.32 13.98 -0.20
C ILE A 631 36.53 14.66 -0.84
N LYS A 632 36.76 14.46 -2.15
CA LYS A 632 37.84 15.14 -2.90
C LYS A 632 37.70 16.66 -2.85
N LYS A 633 36.47 17.19 -2.97
CA LYS A 633 36.20 18.64 -2.87
C LYS A 633 36.49 19.19 -1.48
N ILE A 634 36.07 18.47 -0.44
CA ILE A 634 36.33 18.84 0.95
C ILE A 634 37.84 18.84 1.21
N ALA A 635 38.57 17.83 0.73
CA ALA A 635 40.03 17.75 0.86
C ALA A 635 40.74 18.96 0.23
N ALA A 636 40.36 19.33 -0.99
CA ALA A 636 40.97 20.46 -1.69
C ALA A 636 40.76 21.81 -0.97
N SER A 637 39.71 21.93 -0.13
CA SER A 637 39.39 23.18 0.59
C SER A 637 40.25 23.45 1.84
N VAL A 638 41.09 22.49 2.25
CA VAL A 638 41.90 22.57 3.49
C VAL A 638 43.40 22.40 3.23
N SER A 639 43.83 22.24 1.97
CA SER A 639 45.24 22.05 1.60
C SER A 639 45.95 23.38 1.36
N ASP A 640 46.75 23.80 2.33
CA ASP A 640 47.86 24.75 2.13
C ASP A 640 49.18 23.96 2.29
N ASP A 641 50.32 24.45 1.80
CA ASP A 641 51.58 23.66 1.66
C ASP A 641 52.12 23.06 2.97
N LYS A 642 51.58 23.45 4.13
CA LYS A 642 51.90 22.91 5.46
C LYS A 642 50.90 21.88 6.00
N LYS A 643 49.74 21.67 5.35
CA LYS A 643 48.63 20.83 5.85
C LYS A 643 48.32 19.72 4.85
N LYS A 644 48.70 18.47 5.18
CA LYS A 644 48.43 17.28 4.35
C LYS A 644 47.15 16.56 4.79
N ILE A 645 46.35 16.14 3.81
CA ILE A 645 45.12 15.37 4.03
C ILE A 645 45.28 14.01 3.36
N VAL A 646 45.07 12.93 4.11
CA VAL A 646 45.14 11.56 3.61
C VAL A 646 43.88 10.80 4.03
N PHE A 647 43.15 10.25 3.06
CA PHE A 647 41.98 9.41 3.30
C PHE A 647 42.38 7.93 3.20
N ILE A 648 42.12 7.14 4.24
CA ILE A 648 42.35 5.68 4.23
C ILE A 648 41.12 4.97 4.78
N ARG A 649 40.68 3.96 4.02
CA ARG A 649 39.53 3.08 4.27
C ARG A 649 39.85 2.07 5.38
N GLY A 650 39.00 2.00 6.40
CA GLY A 650 39.06 0.94 7.42
C GLY A 650 38.42 -0.36 6.94
N LYS A 651 38.74 -1.48 7.61
CA LYS A 651 37.99 -2.76 7.54
C LYS A 651 36.55 -2.65 8.06
N ILE A 652 36.19 -1.47 8.55
CA ILE A 652 34.91 -1.03 9.11
C ILE A 652 34.33 -0.04 8.09
N ALA A 653 33.64 -0.56 7.07
CA ALA A 653 33.15 0.09 5.85
C ALA A 653 31.63 0.32 5.75
N ASN A 654 31.00 1.25 6.48
CA ASN A 654 29.62 1.76 6.27
C ASN A 654 29.37 2.77 7.40
N GLU A 655 29.68 4.02 7.11
CA GLU A 655 29.01 5.16 7.70
C GLU A 655 28.05 5.63 6.59
N PRO A 656 26.76 5.97 6.86
CA PRO A 656 25.92 6.59 5.85
C PRO A 656 26.69 7.76 5.26
N GLU A 657 26.88 7.77 3.94
CA GLU A 657 27.84 8.69 3.31
C GLU A 657 27.54 10.15 3.70
N THR A 658 26.25 10.50 3.81
CA THR A 658 25.74 11.78 4.29
C THR A 658 26.20 12.09 5.72
N ARG A 659 26.10 11.13 6.64
CA ARG A 659 26.50 11.29 8.05
C ARG A 659 28.02 11.39 8.18
N MET A 660 28.76 10.59 7.41
CA MET A 660 30.21 10.69 7.31
C MET A 660 30.64 12.08 6.83
N ILE A 661 30.02 12.56 5.75
CA ILE A 661 30.27 13.90 5.19
C ILE A 661 29.95 14.98 6.24
N ASN A 662 28.85 14.84 6.98
CA ASN A 662 28.48 15.79 8.02
C ASN A 662 29.47 15.80 9.19
N LYS A 663 29.87 14.62 9.70
CA LYS A 663 30.91 14.50 10.73
C LYS A 663 32.25 15.04 10.26
N ILE A 664 32.63 14.78 9.01
CA ILE A 664 33.85 15.33 8.40
C ILE A 664 33.77 16.86 8.37
N LYS A 665 32.64 17.43 7.92
CA LYS A 665 32.43 18.89 7.87
C LYS A 665 32.46 19.52 9.27
N GLU A 666 31.75 18.95 10.23
CA GLU A 666 31.69 19.42 11.62
C GLU A 666 33.08 19.41 12.28
N LYS A 667 33.83 18.33 12.08
CA LYS A 667 35.20 18.23 12.59
C LYS A 667 36.14 19.22 11.89
N ILE A 668 36.02 19.41 10.58
CA ILE A 668 36.83 20.40 9.82
C ILE A 668 36.60 21.82 10.32
N GLU A 669 35.35 22.22 10.60
CA GLU A 669 35.05 23.53 11.19
C GLU A 669 35.73 23.69 12.56
N ASN A 670 35.67 22.66 13.41
CA ASN A 670 36.41 22.65 14.68
C ASN A 670 37.93 22.72 14.51
N PHE A 671 38.49 22.18 13.43
CA PHE A 671 39.93 22.16 13.19
C PHE A 671 40.48 23.46 12.61
N LYS A 672 39.72 24.17 11.77
CA LYS A 672 40.07 25.53 11.33
C LYS A 672 40.28 26.47 12.51
N ASN A 673 39.55 26.26 13.60
CA ASN A 673 39.55 27.12 14.77
C ASN A 673 40.63 26.80 15.81
N ASN A 674 41.31 25.64 15.74
CA ASN A 674 42.19 25.15 16.81
C ASN A 674 43.62 24.80 16.35
N ASP A 675 44.01 25.19 15.13
CA ASP A 675 45.35 24.98 14.54
C ASP A 675 45.96 23.58 14.78
N THR A 676 45.09 22.57 14.79
CA THR A 676 45.43 21.19 15.18
C THR A 676 45.81 20.36 13.96
N GLU A 677 46.93 19.64 14.03
CA GLU A 677 47.28 18.59 13.05
C GLU A 677 46.55 17.26 13.37
N LEU A 678 45.71 16.80 12.43
CA LEU A 678 45.40 15.40 12.09
C LEU A 678 44.32 14.59 12.87
N ILE A 679 43.58 13.72 12.14
CA ILE A 679 43.03 12.44 12.66
C ILE A 679 43.19 11.30 11.62
N ILE A 680 43.66 10.13 12.09
CA ILE A 680 43.93 8.86 11.39
C ILE A 680 42.87 7.80 11.79
N TYR A 681 42.49 6.88 10.88
CA TYR A 681 41.91 5.56 11.20
C TYR A 681 42.47 4.49 10.22
N SER A 682 42.80 3.27 10.68
CA SER A 682 43.45 2.22 9.88
C SER A 682 43.10 0.79 10.35
N GLN A 683 42.98 -0.18 9.42
CA GLN A 683 43.61 -1.51 9.61
C GLN A 683 43.80 -2.33 8.31
N ASN A 684 45.06 -2.39 7.83
CA ASN A 684 45.86 -3.59 7.50
C ASN A 684 47.10 -3.10 6.74
N ARG A 685 48.19 -2.86 7.47
CA ARG A 685 49.53 -2.71 6.91
C ARG A 685 50.39 -3.79 7.53
N SER A 686 51.34 -4.34 6.77
CA SER A 686 52.32 -5.25 7.34
C SER A 686 53.12 -4.51 8.42
N ASN A 687 53.65 -5.21 9.42
CA ASN A 687 54.53 -4.61 10.44
C ASN A 687 55.71 -3.82 9.85
N LYS A 688 56.08 -4.08 8.58
CA LYS A 688 57.11 -3.38 7.83
C LYS A 688 56.69 -1.95 7.43
N ASP A 689 55.47 -1.77 6.95
CA ASP A 689 54.97 -0.47 6.46
C ASP A 689 54.60 0.49 7.61
N LEU A 690 54.38 -0.05 8.81
CA LEU A 690 54.21 0.73 10.05
C LEU A 690 55.56 1.20 10.63
N LYS A 691 56.65 0.47 10.32
CA LYS A 691 58.02 0.82 10.74
C LYS A 691 58.54 2.04 9.99
N GLU A 692 58.33 2.13 8.68
CA GLU A 692 58.69 3.31 7.87
C GLU A 692 57.94 4.59 8.29
N LEU A 693 56.75 4.45 8.86
CA LEU A 693 55.97 5.58 9.40
C LEU A 693 56.42 5.99 10.81
N LYS A 694 57.01 5.09 11.60
CA LYS A 694 57.58 5.40 12.93
C LYS A 694 58.84 6.26 12.85
N ASP A 695 59.63 6.13 11.79
CA ASP A 695 60.90 6.85 11.65
C ASP A 695 60.73 8.32 11.20
N LYS A 696 59.51 8.73 10.84
CA LYS A 696 59.14 10.13 10.62
C LYS A 696 58.39 10.63 11.86
N ARG A 697 59.14 11.24 12.78
CA ARG A 697 58.66 11.80 14.07
C ARG A 697 57.28 12.45 13.93
N ASN A 698 56.25 11.86 14.56
CA ASN A 698 55.14 12.53 15.24
C ASN A 698 54.27 11.51 16.01
N TYR A 699 53.69 11.98 17.11
CA TYR A 699 53.03 11.26 18.19
C TYR A 699 51.98 10.22 17.74
N PHE A 700 52.04 9.01 18.32
CA PHE A 700 51.04 7.95 18.17
C PHE A 700 50.18 7.85 19.44
N PHE A 701 48.85 7.83 19.31
CA PHE A 701 47.93 7.38 20.35
C PHE A 701 47.19 6.12 19.87
N GLU A 702 47.23 5.07 20.69
CA GLU A 702 46.50 3.81 20.51
C GLU A 702 45.13 3.95 21.20
N CYS A 703 44.04 3.94 20.42
CA CYS A 703 42.69 3.86 20.98
C CYS A 703 42.22 2.41 20.88
N ARG A 704 42.23 1.69 22.01
CA ARG A 704 41.61 0.36 22.12
C ARG A 704 40.10 0.55 22.32
N LEU A 705 39.31 0.01 21.40
CA LEU A 705 37.88 -0.26 21.56
C LEU A 705 37.69 -1.75 21.79
#